data_AF-A0A367S387-F1
#
_entry.id   AF-A0A367S387-F1
#
_cell.length_a   1.000
_cell.length_b   1.000
_cell.length_c   1.000
_cell.angle_alpha   90.00
_cell.angle_beta   90.00
_cell.angle_gamma   90.00
#
_symmetry.space_group_name_H-M   'P 1'
#
loop_
_entity.id
_entity.type
_entity.pdbx_description
1 polymer ?
#
loop_
_entity_poly.entity_id
_entity_poly.type
_entity_poly.pdbx_seq_one_letter_code
_entity_poly.pdbx_strand_id
1 'polypeptide(L)'
;MPVETNNKRQIKPPKVRQFGGSLLILLTLLLLLNFIVPSFFGPRLSQVPYSEFITQVQAGKVDKAIVGGDRIQYAIKTETPDGKTVEQVFATTPVAIDLDLPKILREHNVEFAAPPPDQNGWIGTLLSWIAPPLIFFGIWGFLINRQGGGPAALTVGKSKARIYSEGSTGVKFTDVAGVDEAKAELEEIVDFLKNAAKYTALGAKIPKGALLVGPPGTGKTLLAKAIAGEAAVPFFSISGSEFIELFVGVGAARVRDLFEQAKQQAPCIVFIDELDALGKSRGGAGGFVGGNDEREQTLNQLLTEMDGFDANTGVIIIAATNRPEVLDPALRRPGRFDRLVVVDRPDKIGREAILKVHARNVKLADDVDLGAVAIRTPGFAGADLANLVNEAALLAARQNQKAVTTADFNEAIERLVAGLEKRSRVLNETEKKTVAYHEVGHAIIGALMPGAGKVEKISVVPRGVGALGYTIQMPEEDRFLMVEDEIRGRIATLLGGRSAEEIIFGKVSTGASDDIQKATDLAERYITLYGMSDKLGPVAFEKTQQQFIEGYGNPRRSISPKVAEEIDREVKQIVDNAHHIALSILQTNRDLLEETAQALLEKEILEGSQLRDRLIRARVPEEMAEWLRSGKLSEDKPLLQSVLN
;
A
#
# COMPACT_ATOMS: atom_id res chain seq x y z
N MET A 1 48.90 5.48 -46.35
CA MET A 1 49.03 6.94 -46.16
C MET A 1 47.62 7.52 -46.11
N PRO A 2 47.28 8.33 -45.09
CA PRO A 2 45.95 8.86 -44.89
C PRO A 2 45.73 10.10 -45.76
N VAL A 3 44.49 10.33 -46.20
CA VAL A 3 44.01 11.68 -46.51
C VAL A 3 42.62 11.80 -45.90
N GLU A 4 42.57 12.52 -44.79
CA GLU A 4 41.35 13.00 -44.13
C GLU A 4 40.63 13.99 -45.04
N THR A 5 39.30 13.89 -45.14
CA THR A 5 38.38 15.03 -45.19
C THR A 5 36.95 14.52 -44.94
N ASN A 6 36.33 14.88 -43.81
CA ASN A 6 35.12 15.73 -43.80
C ASN A 6 34.56 15.95 -42.38
N ASN A 7 35.07 17.00 -41.74
CA ASN A 7 34.32 18.10 -41.11
C ASN A 7 32.87 17.81 -40.61
N LYS A 8 32.74 17.22 -39.41
CA LYS A 8 31.53 17.38 -38.57
C LYS A 8 31.72 18.58 -37.64
N ARG A 9 31.15 19.73 -38.01
CA ARG A 9 30.96 20.87 -37.09
C ARG A 9 30.06 20.41 -35.94
N GLN A 10 30.62 20.27 -34.74
CA GLN A 10 29.85 20.15 -33.51
C GLN A 10 29.15 21.49 -33.23
N ILE A 11 27.83 21.51 -33.41
CA ILE A 11 26.99 22.62 -32.94
C ILE A 11 26.91 22.50 -31.42
N LYS A 12 27.62 23.39 -30.70
CA LYS A 12 27.41 23.56 -29.25
C LYS A 12 25.98 24.12 -29.05
N PRO A 13 25.14 23.53 -28.19
CA PRO A 13 23.84 24.12 -27.88
C PRO A 13 24.05 25.48 -27.21
N PRO A 14 23.17 26.48 -27.47
CA PRO A 14 23.31 27.78 -26.84
C PRO A 14 23.18 27.64 -25.32
N LYS A 15 24.15 28.21 -24.58
CA LYS A 15 24.04 28.36 -23.12
C LYS A 15 22.82 29.25 -22.84
N VAL A 16 21.73 28.65 -22.38
CA VAL A 16 20.62 29.37 -21.78
C VAL A 16 21.19 30.10 -20.56
N ARG A 17 21.29 31.43 -20.65
CA ARG A 17 21.68 32.28 -19.53
C ARG A 17 20.68 32.02 -18.40
N GLN A 18 21.15 31.36 -17.33
CA GLN A 18 20.39 31.11 -16.09
C GLN A 18 20.13 32.41 -15.35
N PHE A 19 19.27 33.29 -15.88
CA PHE A 19 18.89 34.53 -15.18
C PHE A 19 17.88 34.24 -14.05
N GLY A 20 17.05 33.20 -14.19
CA GLY A 20 16.06 32.82 -13.18
C GLY A 20 16.65 32.18 -11.92
N GLY A 21 17.73 31.38 -12.07
CA GLY A 21 18.37 30.70 -10.94
C GLY A 21 19.09 31.67 -10.00
N SER A 22 19.85 32.62 -10.55
CA SER A 22 20.53 33.65 -9.75
C SER A 22 19.56 34.60 -9.05
N LEU A 23 18.40 34.87 -9.68
CA LEU A 23 17.36 35.73 -9.12
C LEU A 23 16.66 35.06 -7.94
N LEU A 24 16.31 33.78 -8.05
CA LEU A 24 15.71 33.01 -6.95
C LEU A 24 16.68 32.90 -5.76
N ILE A 25 17.97 32.68 -6.02
CA ILE A 25 19.00 32.61 -4.97
C ILE A 25 19.11 33.97 -4.25
N LEU A 26 19.13 35.08 -4.98
CA LEU A 26 19.16 36.43 -4.39
C LEU A 26 17.90 36.72 -3.57
N LEU A 27 16.73 36.31 -4.07
CA LEU A 27 15.43 36.45 -3.37
C LEU A 27 15.40 35.65 -2.08
N THR A 28 15.86 34.39 -2.11
CA THR A 28 15.96 33.56 -0.91
C THR A 28 16.95 34.15 0.09
N LEU A 29 18.06 34.73 -0.38
CA LEU A 29 19.07 35.33 0.47
C LEU A 29 18.57 36.61 1.15
N LEU A 30 17.88 37.50 0.42
CA LEU A 30 17.28 38.72 0.96
C LEU A 30 16.15 38.42 1.94
N LEU A 31 15.34 37.40 1.65
CA LEU A 31 14.27 36.94 2.54
C LEU A 31 14.86 36.34 3.82
N LEU A 32 15.89 35.50 3.71
CA LEU A 32 16.66 35.00 4.86
C LEU A 32 17.27 36.15 5.68
N LEU A 33 17.86 37.15 5.03
CA LEU A 33 18.46 38.30 5.72
C LEU A 33 17.42 39.08 6.54
N ASN A 34 16.21 39.24 6.01
CA ASN A 34 15.11 39.94 6.69
C ASN A 34 14.68 39.22 7.99
N PHE A 35 14.71 37.88 8.02
CA PHE A 35 14.42 37.13 9.25
C PHE A 35 15.61 37.07 10.22
N ILE A 36 16.84 37.12 9.71
CA ILE A 36 18.05 36.95 10.53
C ILE A 36 18.46 38.25 11.22
N VAL A 37 18.39 39.40 10.55
CA VAL A 37 18.90 40.67 11.09
C VAL A 37 18.20 41.12 12.39
N PRO A 38 16.85 41.06 12.54
CA PRO A 38 16.20 41.43 13.80
C PRO A 38 16.62 40.54 14.97
N SER A 39 16.90 39.27 14.69
CA SER A 39 17.31 38.26 15.69
C SER A 39 18.73 38.48 16.22
N PHE A 40 19.61 39.17 15.47
CA PHE A 40 20.99 39.41 15.87
C PHE A 40 21.22 40.77 16.56
N PHE A 41 20.40 41.79 16.29
CA PHE A 41 20.61 43.15 16.80
C PHE A 41 19.63 43.59 17.90
N GLY A 42 18.69 42.73 18.33
CA GLY A 42 17.80 43.00 19.47
C GLY A 42 18.50 42.86 20.83
N PRO A 43 18.14 43.66 21.86
CA PRO A 43 18.72 43.54 23.20
C PRO A 43 18.40 42.18 23.83
N ARG A 44 19.45 41.38 24.09
CA ARG A 44 19.34 40.05 24.72
C ARG A 44 19.19 40.18 26.23
N LEU A 45 17.98 40.44 26.72
CA LEU A 45 17.69 40.31 28.15
C LEU A 45 17.71 38.81 28.53
N SER A 46 18.38 38.48 29.63
CA SER A 46 18.46 37.10 30.15
C SER A 46 17.06 36.60 30.52
N GLN A 47 16.62 35.53 29.85
CA GLN A 47 15.30 34.94 30.11
C GLN A 47 15.36 33.97 31.29
N VAL A 48 14.47 34.17 32.25
CA VAL A 48 14.34 33.35 33.46
C VAL A 48 12.96 32.67 33.45
N PRO A 49 12.84 31.38 33.83
CA PRO A 49 11.55 30.70 33.93
C PRO A 49 10.58 31.41 34.89
N TYR A 50 9.29 31.39 34.57
CA TYR A 50 8.26 32.09 35.36
C TYR A 50 8.21 31.62 36.82
N SER A 51 8.40 30.33 37.07
CA SER A 51 8.47 29.75 38.41
C SER A 51 9.63 30.33 39.24
N GLU A 52 10.77 30.58 38.61
CA GLU A 52 11.94 31.14 39.27
C GLU A 52 11.73 32.63 39.56
N PHE A 53 11.06 33.36 38.67
CA PHE A 53 10.60 34.72 38.94
C PHE A 53 9.69 34.80 40.18
N ILE A 54 8.66 33.94 40.28
CA ILE A 54 7.78 33.89 41.46
C ILE A 54 8.59 33.58 42.74
N THR A 55 9.54 32.64 42.66
CA THR A 55 10.42 32.30 43.77
C THR A 55 11.26 33.50 44.21
N GLN A 56 11.77 34.28 43.25
CA GLN A 56 12.58 35.48 43.51
C GLN A 56 11.74 36.63 44.12
N VAL A 57 10.48 36.75 43.70
CA VAL A 57 9.51 37.69 44.30
C VAL A 57 9.21 37.30 45.75
N GLN A 58 8.92 36.02 46.01
CA GLN A 58 8.64 35.52 47.36
C GLN A 58 9.86 35.64 48.29
N ALA A 59 11.07 35.50 47.74
CA ALA A 59 12.31 35.72 48.46
C ALA A 59 12.64 37.20 48.71
N GLY A 60 11.79 38.14 48.28
CA GLY A 60 11.97 39.58 48.48
C GLY A 60 13.13 40.20 47.70
N LYS A 61 13.57 39.56 46.60
CA LYS A 61 14.74 40.00 45.81
C LYS A 61 14.39 40.94 44.66
N VAL A 62 13.11 41.12 44.37
CA VAL A 62 12.61 41.89 43.21
C VAL A 62 12.04 43.21 43.71
N ASP A 63 12.60 44.33 43.23
CA ASP A 63 12.13 45.67 43.62
C ASP A 63 11.05 46.21 42.68
N LYS A 64 11.25 45.99 41.36
CA LYS A 64 10.36 46.52 40.32
C LYS A 64 10.05 45.46 39.26
N ALA A 65 8.78 45.38 38.86
CA ALA A 65 8.32 44.50 37.81
C ALA A 65 7.40 45.23 36.81
N ILE A 66 7.80 45.26 35.53
CA ILE A 66 6.98 45.74 34.43
C ILE A 66 6.25 44.54 33.82
N VAL A 67 4.92 44.49 34.00
CA VAL A 67 4.08 43.37 33.57
C VAL A 67 3.44 43.71 32.22
N GLY A 68 4.00 43.18 31.13
CA GLY A 68 3.43 43.24 29.78
C GLY A 68 2.61 41.99 29.43
N GLY A 69 1.82 42.06 28.36
CA GLY A 69 0.95 40.96 27.93
C GLY A 69 1.69 39.75 27.34
N ASP A 70 2.88 39.97 26.79
CA ASP A 70 3.74 38.96 26.16
C ASP A 70 5.04 38.72 26.94
N ARG A 71 5.44 39.67 27.79
CA ARG A 71 6.69 39.62 28.55
C ARG A 71 6.61 40.42 29.86
N ILE A 72 7.14 39.85 30.93
CA ILE A 72 7.39 40.53 32.21
C ILE A 72 8.87 40.86 32.29
N GLN A 73 9.22 42.10 32.58
CA GLN A 73 10.60 42.53 32.85
C GLN A 73 10.72 42.93 34.32
N TYR A 74 11.77 42.50 35.00
CA TYR A 74 11.93 42.79 36.43
C TYR A 74 13.40 42.99 36.79
N ALA A 75 13.64 43.81 37.82
CA ALA A 75 14.99 44.16 38.27
C ALA A 75 15.30 43.49 39.62
N ILE A 76 16.48 42.86 39.70
CA ILE A 76 17.04 42.31 40.94
C ILE A 76 18.26 43.14 41.32
N LYS A 77 18.34 43.55 42.59
CA LYS A 77 19.55 44.17 43.15
C LYS A 77 20.58 43.07 43.44
N THR A 78 21.69 43.10 42.72
CA THR A 78 22.80 42.17 42.95
C THR A 78 24.02 42.96 43.42
N GLU A 79 24.67 42.51 44.49
CA GLU A 79 25.95 43.09 44.92
C GLU A 79 27.08 42.52 44.05
N THR A 80 27.79 43.42 43.37
CA THR A 80 28.99 43.06 42.61
C THR A 80 30.13 42.78 43.60
N PRO A 81 31.13 41.93 43.29
CA PRO A 81 32.23 41.61 44.21
C PRO A 81 33.01 42.81 44.78
N ASP A 82 32.88 44.00 44.18
CA ASP A 82 33.43 45.28 44.64
C ASP A 82 32.48 46.09 45.57
N GLY A 83 31.44 45.48 46.15
CA GLY A 83 30.55 46.12 47.12
C GLY A 83 29.60 47.19 46.55
N LYS A 84 29.43 47.25 45.23
CA LYS A 84 28.45 48.13 44.56
C LYS A 84 27.20 47.35 44.17
N THR A 85 26.03 47.84 44.60
CA THR A 85 24.71 47.31 44.21
C THR A 85 24.41 47.69 42.77
N VAL A 86 24.20 46.69 41.90
CA VAL A 86 23.83 46.87 40.50
C VAL A 86 22.46 46.23 40.27
N GLU A 87 21.55 46.96 39.64
CA GLU A 87 20.25 46.43 39.21
C GLU A 87 20.42 45.64 37.92
N GLN A 88 20.23 44.32 37.99
CA GLN A 88 20.20 43.45 36.81
C GLN A 88 18.76 43.23 36.36
N VAL A 89 18.49 43.49 35.09
CA VAL A 89 17.16 43.34 34.49
C VAL A 89 17.02 41.97 33.83
N PHE A 90 16.05 41.20 34.31
CA PHE A 90 15.67 39.89 33.80
C PHE A 90 14.32 39.97 33.10
N ALA A 91 14.01 38.97 32.29
CA ALA A 91 12.70 38.88 31.68
C ALA A 91 12.12 37.46 31.73
N THR A 92 10.81 37.36 31.93
CA THR A 92 10.08 36.10 31.90
C THR A 92 8.82 36.22 31.05
N THR A 93 8.27 35.08 30.61
CA THR A 93 7.02 35.04 29.86
C THR A 93 5.87 34.79 30.84
N PRO A 94 4.81 35.62 30.85
CA PRO A 94 3.68 35.42 31.76
C PRO A 94 2.95 34.13 31.42
N VAL A 95 2.55 33.36 32.45
CA VAL A 95 1.61 32.25 32.29
C VAL A 95 0.22 32.85 32.05
N ALA A 96 -0.45 32.41 30.99
CA ALA A 96 -1.75 32.94 30.61
C ALA A 96 -2.77 32.73 31.75
N ILE A 97 -3.39 33.82 32.21
CA ILE A 97 -4.48 33.83 33.22
C ILE A 97 -3.99 33.50 34.65
N ASP A 98 -2.83 34.02 35.06
CA ASP A 98 -2.47 34.07 36.48
C ASP A 98 -3.14 35.28 37.17
N LEU A 99 -4.28 35.03 37.83
CA LEU A 99 -5.06 36.04 38.57
C LEU A 99 -4.44 36.39 39.94
N ASP A 100 -3.47 35.61 40.41
CA ASP A 100 -2.88 35.77 41.73
C ASP A 100 -1.55 36.54 41.70
N LEU A 101 -0.91 36.66 40.54
CA LEU A 101 0.33 37.42 40.35
C LEU A 101 0.28 38.87 40.94
N PRO A 102 -0.75 39.70 40.69
CA PRO A 102 -0.81 41.04 41.30
C PRO A 102 -0.97 41.03 42.81
N LYS A 103 -1.55 39.96 43.39
CA LYS A 103 -1.65 39.79 44.86
C LYS A 103 -0.29 39.46 45.44
N ILE A 104 0.42 38.51 44.84
CA ILE A 104 1.76 38.08 45.25
C ILE A 104 2.75 39.26 45.23
N LEU A 105 2.72 40.08 44.17
CA LEU A 105 3.56 41.27 44.06
C LEU A 105 3.24 42.32 45.14
N ARG A 106 1.96 42.48 45.50
CA ARG A 106 1.53 43.42 46.55
C ARG A 106 1.92 42.95 47.95
N GLU A 107 1.78 41.64 48.24
CA GLU A 107 2.16 41.06 49.53
C GLU A 107 3.67 41.19 49.81
N HIS A 108 4.49 41.18 48.76
CA HIS A 108 5.95 41.26 48.87
C HIS A 108 6.51 42.67 48.56
N ASN A 109 5.65 43.70 48.55
CA ASN A 109 6.00 45.12 48.34
C ASN A 109 6.79 45.41 47.05
N VAL A 110 6.52 44.70 45.96
CA VAL A 110 7.15 44.95 44.65
C VAL A 110 6.41 46.08 43.92
N GLU A 111 7.13 47.09 43.44
CA GLU A 111 6.53 48.15 42.62
C GLU A 111 6.27 47.62 41.20
N PHE A 112 5.01 47.53 40.77
CA PHE A 112 4.66 47.00 39.46
C PHE A 112 3.93 48.02 38.58
N ALA A 113 4.27 48.02 37.29
CA ALA A 113 3.70 48.90 36.27
C ALA A 113 3.41 48.13 34.98
N ALA A 114 2.44 48.60 34.17
CA ALA A 114 2.26 48.12 32.81
C ALA A 114 3.06 49.01 31.84
N PRO A 115 3.71 48.44 30.80
CA PRO A 115 4.41 49.27 29.82
C PRO A 115 3.39 50.16 29.08
N PRO A 116 3.73 51.43 28.78
CA PRO A 116 2.84 52.29 27.98
C PRO A 116 2.62 51.65 26.60
N PRO A 117 1.39 51.70 26.04
CA PRO A 117 1.13 51.16 24.70
C PRO A 117 1.99 51.91 23.68
N ASP A 118 2.72 51.16 22.85
CA ASP A 118 3.66 51.69 21.87
C ASP A 118 2.91 52.35 20.70
N GLN A 119 2.56 53.63 20.85
CA GLN A 119 1.67 54.35 19.91
C GLN A 119 2.27 54.55 18.51
N ASN A 120 3.58 54.30 18.32
CA ASN A 120 4.28 54.50 17.04
C ASN A 120 4.75 53.20 16.36
N GLY A 121 4.45 52.01 16.93
CA GLY A 121 4.86 50.72 16.36
C GLY A 121 4.29 50.46 14.96
N TRP A 122 3.10 50.98 14.66
CA TRP A 122 2.48 50.83 13.34
C TRP A 122 3.28 51.50 12.21
N ILE A 123 3.97 52.61 12.46
CA ILE A 123 4.76 53.31 11.44
C ILE A 123 6.02 52.49 11.11
N GLY A 124 6.68 51.89 12.12
CA GLY A 124 7.82 51.00 11.91
C GLY A 124 7.44 49.70 11.21
N THR A 125 6.29 49.12 11.57
CA THR A 125 5.74 47.93 10.90
C THR A 125 5.30 48.24 9.46
N LEU A 126 4.71 49.40 9.22
CA LEU A 126 4.30 49.83 7.88
C LEU A 126 5.54 50.14 7.00
N LEU A 127 6.56 50.82 7.54
CA LEU A 127 7.81 51.09 6.80
C LEU A 127 8.55 49.79 6.47
N SER A 128 8.62 48.84 7.40
CA SER A 128 9.27 47.54 7.16
C SER A 128 8.51 46.68 6.15
N TRP A 129 7.19 46.86 6.01
CA TRP A 129 6.40 46.20 4.97
C TRP A 129 6.45 46.91 3.61
N ILE A 130 6.56 48.24 3.59
CA ILE A 130 6.51 49.05 2.36
C ILE A 130 7.89 49.28 1.73
N ALA A 131 8.95 49.41 2.53
CA ALA A 131 10.30 49.69 2.04
C ALA A 131 10.85 48.56 1.13
N PRO A 132 10.71 47.26 1.45
CA PRO A 132 11.21 46.20 0.58
C PRO A 132 10.50 46.13 -0.79
N PRO A 133 9.15 46.23 -0.89
CA PRO A 133 8.45 46.33 -2.17
C PRO A 133 8.82 47.58 -2.98
N LEU A 134 8.99 48.75 -2.34
CA LEU A 134 9.35 49.98 -3.05
C LEU A 134 10.75 49.91 -3.66
N ILE A 135 11.73 49.39 -2.91
CA ILE A 135 13.09 49.16 -3.42
C ILE A 135 13.05 48.13 -4.57
N PHE A 136 12.23 47.09 -4.43
CA PHE A 136 12.01 46.09 -5.47
C PHE A 136 11.44 46.71 -6.76
N PHE A 137 10.37 47.50 -6.68
CA PHE A 137 9.80 48.19 -7.85
C PHE A 137 10.74 49.23 -8.46
N GLY A 138 11.53 49.92 -7.63
CA GLY A 138 12.57 50.86 -8.10
C GLY A 138 13.68 50.17 -8.89
N ILE A 139 14.19 49.04 -8.40
CA ILE A 139 15.21 48.23 -9.09
C ILE A 139 14.62 47.57 -10.35
N TRP A 140 13.38 47.10 -10.29
CA TRP A 140 12.71 46.45 -11.41
C TRP A 140 12.40 47.43 -12.55
N GLY A 141 11.93 48.64 -12.22
CA GLY A 141 11.71 49.71 -13.20
C GLY A 141 13.01 50.21 -13.84
N PHE A 142 14.10 50.27 -13.09
CA PHE A 142 15.42 50.63 -13.62
C PHE A 142 16.03 49.53 -14.53
N LEU A 143 15.77 48.25 -14.25
CA LEU A 143 16.22 47.11 -15.06
C LEU A 143 15.40 46.92 -16.35
N ILE A 144 14.07 47.10 -16.28
CA ILE A 144 13.19 46.98 -17.45
C ILE A 144 13.45 48.10 -18.46
N ASN A 145 13.73 49.33 -18.00
CA ASN A 145 14.02 50.45 -18.89
C ASN A 145 15.37 50.34 -19.62
N ARG A 146 16.19 49.34 -19.31
CA ARG A 146 17.51 49.15 -19.94
C ARG A 146 17.57 48.00 -20.93
N GLN A 147 16.52 47.19 -21.07
CA GLN A 147 16.50 46.10 -22.04
C GLN A 147 15.07 45.84 -22.54
N GLY A 148 14.75 46.39 -23.73
CA GLY A 148 13.46 46.22 -24.37
C GLY A 148 13.11 44.74 -24.60
N GLY A 149 11.95 44.33 -24.09
CA GLY A 149 11.38 43.01 -24.31
C GLY A 149 10.07 42.84 -23.55
N GLY A 150 8.96 42.86 -24.29
CA GLY A 150 7.59 42.70 -23.79
C GLY A 150 7.27 41.32 -23.20
N PRO A 151 6.01 41.12 -22.75
CA PRO A 151 5.67 40.29 -21.59
C PRO A 151 5.59 38.78 -21.90
N ALA A 152 6.56 38.03 -21.39
CA ALA A 152 6.58 36.55 -21.40
C ALA A 152 5.85 35.93 -20.19
N ALA A 153 4.75 36.54 -19.72
CA ALA A 153 4.04 36.12 -18.50
C ALA A 153 2.69 35.40 -18.74
N LEU A 154 2.31 35.13 -20.00
CA LEU A 154 1.00 34.56 -20.36
C LEU A 154 1.01 33.06 -20.78
N THR A 155 2.09 32.32 -20.50
CA THR A 155 2.23 30.92 -20.98
C THR A 155 2.02 29.83 -19.92
N VAL A 156 1.45 30.15 -18.76
CA VAL A 156 1.26 29.19 -17.63
C VAL A 156 0.10 28.19 -17.86
N GLY A 157 -0.69 28.32 -18.93
CA GLY A 157 -1.89 27.49 -19.18
C GLY A 157 -1.80 26.41 -20.26
N LYS A 158 -0.67 26.23 -20.96
CA LYS A 158 -0.52 25.16 -21.97
C LYS A 158 0.30 24.02 -21.39
N SER A 159 -0.39 22.96 -20.93
CA SER A 159 0.23 21.74 -20.45
C SER A 159 1.08 21.10 -21.56
N LYS A 160 2.39 20.96 -21.31
CA LYS A 160 3.27 20.07 -22.09
C LYS A 160 3.18 18.65 -21.52
N ALA A 161 1.97 18.09 -21.41
CA ALA A 161 1.84 16.66 -21.18
C ALA A 161 2.41 15.96 -22.42
N ARG A 162 3.51 15.22 -22.25
CA ARG A 162 4.00 14.30 -23.28
C ARG A 162 3.01 13.16 -23.33
N ILE A 163 1.95 13.32 -24.12
CA ILE A 163 1.08 12.21 -24.48
C ILE A 163 1.96 11.26 -25.29
N TYR A 164 2.30 10.12 -24.67
CA TYR A 164 3.03 9.06 -25.33
C TYR A 164 2.09 8.45 -26.37
N SER A 165 2.14 8.96 -27.59
CA SER A 165 1.78 8.17 -28.76
C SER A 165 2.90 7.14 -28.92
N GLU A 166 2.77 6.03 -28.20
CA GLU A 166 3.41 4.80 -28.67
C GLU A 166 2.75 4.53 -30.02
N GLY A 167 3.53 4.37 -31.10
CA GLY A 167 2.99 3.97 -32.40
C GLY A 167 2.37 2.58 -32.33
N SER A 168 2.79 1.65 -33.20
CA SER A 168 2.42 0.24 -33.00
C SER A 168 2.93 -0.23 -31.63
N THR A 169 2.04 -0.63 -30.72
CA THR A 169 2.39 -1.10 -29.36
C THR A 169 3.34 -2.30 -29.36
N GLY A 170 3.42 -3.03 -30.48
CA GLY A 170 4.27 -4.21 -30.65
C GLY A 170 3.77 -5.46 -29.91
N VAL A 171 2.68 -5.33 -29.15
CA VAL A 171 2.03 -6.40 -28.37
C VAL A 171 0.77 -6.84 -29.09
N LYS A 172 0.55 -8.15 -29.23
CA LYS A 172 -0.67 -8.73 -29.80
C LYS A 172 -1.37 -9.66 -28.82
N PHE A 173 -2.56 -10.15 -29.17
CA PHE A 173 -3.26 -11.15 -28.35
C PHE A 173 -2.49 -12.46 -28.16
N THR A 174 -1.49 -12.74 -29.01
CA THR A 174 -0.57 -13.89 -28.86
C THR A 174 0.43 -13.76 -27.71
N ASP A 175 0.59 -12.55 -27.17
CA ASP A 175 1.49 -12.22 -26.07
C ASP A 175 0.74 -12.09 -24.74
N VAL A 176 -0.58 -12.19 -24.76
CA VAL A 176 -1.45 -12.27 -23.58
C VAL A 176 -1.95 -13.71 -23.48
N ALA A 177 -2.02 -14.27 -22.29
CA ALA A 177 -2.48 -15.64 -22.08
C ALA A 177 -3.27 -15.74 -20.76
N GLY A 178 -4.09 -16.79 -20.62
CA GLY A 178 -4.82 -17.10 -19.38
C GLY A 178 -6.00 -16.18 -19.06
N VAL A 179 -6.48 -15.42 -20.03
CA VAL A 179 -7.63 -14.49 -19.91
C VAL A 179 -8.51 -14.57 -21.17
N ASP A 180 -8.84 -15.79 -21.60
CA ASP A 180 -9.45 -16.04 -22.90
C ASP A 180 -10.90 -15.53 -22.99
N GLU A 181 -11.64 -15.55 -21.88
CA GLU A 181 -12.98 -14.95 -21.77
C GLU A 181 -12.91 -13.43 -21.97
N ALA A 182 -11.97 -12.77 -21.29
CA ALA A 182 -11.77 -11.33 -21.44
C ALA A 182 -11.35 -10.96 -22.86
N LYS A 183 -10.50 -11.78 -23.51
CA LYS A 183 -10.14 -11.57 -24.92
C LYS A 183 -11.33 -11.70 -25.86
N ALA A 184 -12.19 -12.69 -25.66
CA ALA A 184 -13.38 -12.89 -26.50
C ALA A 184 -14.33 -11.68 -26.44
N GLU A 185 -14.56 -11.12 -25.24
CA GLU A 185 -15.37 -9.90 -25.10
C GLU A 185 -14.74 -8.69 -25.79
N LEU A 186 -13.41 -8.58 -25.76
CA LEU A 186 -12.66 -7.46 -26.34
C LEU A 186 -12.40 -7.62 -27.84
N GLU A 187 -12.63 -8.81 -28.41
CA GLU A 187 -12.51 -9.06 -29.85
C GLU A 187 -13.57 -8.27 -30.65
N GLU A 188 -14.75 -8.04 -30.07
CA GLU A 188 -15.77 -7.14 -30.64
C GLU A 188 -15.25 -5.71 -30.82
N ILE A 189 -14.50 -5.21 -29.84
CA ILE A 189 -13.89 -3.87 -29.87
C ILE A 189 -12.83 -3.79 -30.96
N VAL A 190 -12.03 -4.85 -31.13
CA VAL A 190 -11.03 -4.95 -32.20
C VAL A 190 -11.69 -4.99 -33.57
N ASP A 191 -12.70 -5.83 -33.78
CA ASP A 191 -13.42 -5.91 -35.06
C ASP A 191 -14.07 -4.58 -35.41
N PHE A 192 -14.63 -3.88 -34.42
CA PHE A 192 -15.16 -2.54 -34.64
C PHE A 192 -14.09 -1.55 -35.11
N LEU A 193 -12.94 -1.48 -34.45
CA LEU A 193 -11.87 -0.54 -34.83
C LEU A 193 -11.34 -0.82 -36.25
N LYS A 194 -11.37 -2.09 -36.68
CA LYS A 194 -11.01 -2.50 -38.05
C LYS A 194 -12.14 -2.23 -39.07
N ASN A 195 -13.39 -2.46 -38.69
CA ASN A 195 -14.55 -2.56 -39.59
C ASN A 195 -15.72 -1.64 -39.19
N ALA A 196 -15.46 -0.42 -38.71
CA ALA A 196 -16.47 0.49 -38.18
C ALA A 196 -17.68 0.72 -39.11
N ALA A 197 -17.46 0.83 -40.42
CA ALA A 197 -18.51 1.06 -41.42
C ALA A 197 -19.60 -0.02 -41.44
N LYS A 198 -19.24 -1.28 -41.16
CA LYS A 198 -20.17 -2.41 -41.07
C LYS A 198 -21.19 -2.21 -39.95
N TYR A 199 -20.74 -1.71 -38.79
CA TYR A 199 -21.57 -1.47 -37.62
C TYR A 199 -22.44 -0.22 -37.79
N THR A 200 -21.87 0.87 -38.32
CA THR A 200 -22.61 2.10 -38.60
C THR A 200 -23.73 1.88 -39.61
N ALA A 201 -23.50 1.08 -40.66
CA ALA A 201 -24.51 0.76 -41.67
C ALA A 201 -25.74 0.02 -41.10
N LEU A 202 -25.56 -0.73 -40.00
CA LEU A 202 -26.63 -1.44 -39.30
C LEU A 202 -27.28 -0.61 -38.19
N GLY A 203 -26.83 0.64 -37.98
CA GLY A 203 -27.34 1.50 -36.91
C GLY A 203 -26.92 1.06 -35.49
N ALA A 204 -25.92 0.19 -35.37
CA ALA A 204 -25.41 -0.24 -34.07
C ALA A 204 -24.73 0.93 -33.35
N LYS A 205 -25.05 1.11 -32.07
CA LYS A 205 -24.38 2.08 -31.20
C LYS A 205 -23.14 1.43 -30.60
N ILE A 206 -22.01 2.09 -30.78
CA ILE A 206 -20.70 1.58 -30.37
C ILE A 206 -20.49 1.88 -28.89
N PRO A 207 -19.95 0.93 -28.11
CA PRO A 207 -19.58 1.20 -26.73
C PRO A 207 -18.50 2.27 -26.70
N LYS A 208 -18.75 3.34 -25.94
CA LYS A 208 -17.81 4.46 -25.83
C LYS A 208 -16.63 4.12 -24.92
N GLY A 209 -16.82 3.18 -24.00
CA GLY A 209 -15.71 2.75 -23.16
C GLY A 209 -15.89 1.39 -22.51
N ALA A 210 -14.74 0.76 -22.24
CA ALA A 210 -14.64 -0.49 -21.52
C ALA A 210 -13.87 -0.29 -20.22
N LEU A 211 -14.36 -0.87 -19.13
CA LEU A 211 -13.69 -0.89 -17.84
C LEU A 211 -13.15 -2.31 -17.58
N LEU A 212 -11.83 -2.43 -17.55
CA LEU A 212 -11.11 -3.64 -17.15
C LEU A 212 -11.00 -3.66 -15.62
N VAL A 213 -11.60 -4.67 -15.00
CA VAL A 213 -11.58 -4.83 -13.53
C VAL A 213 -10.92 -6.13 -13.14
N GLY A 214 -10.14 -6.12 -12.07
CA GLY A 214 -9.57 -7.34 -11.54
C GLY A 214 -8.37 -7.09 -10.63
N PRO A 215 -7.78 -8.13 -10.03
CA PRO A 215 -6.65 -8.01 -9.12
C PRO A 215 -5.42 -7.35 -9.77
N PRO A 216 -4.52 -6.74 -9.00
CA PRO A 216 -3.26 -6.23 -9.54
C PRO A 216 -2.47 -7.35 -10.21
N GLY A 217 -1.71 -7.02 -11.25
CA GLY A 217 -0.83 -7.98 -11.92
C GLY A 217 -1.50 -8.98 -12.86
N THR A 218 -2.81 -8.90 -13.12
CA THR A 218 -3.51 -9.78 -14.08
C THR A 218 -3.36 -9.38 -15.55
N GLY A 219 -2.55 -8.36 -15.84
CA GLY A 219 -2.23 -7.98 -17.22
C GLY A 219 -3.24 -7.04 -17.88
N LYS A 220 -4.06 -6.29 -17.13
CA LYS A 220 -5.02 -5.30 -17.67
C LYS A 220 -4.39 -4.30 -18.65
N THR A 221 -3.26 -3.70 -18.29
CA THR A 221 -2.50 -2.76 -19.14
C THR A 221 -1.95 -3.46 -20.39
N LEU A 222 -1.46 -4.70 -20.24
CA LEU A 222 -0.95 -5.49 -21.36
C LEU A 222 -2.07 -5.86 -22.35
N LEU A 223 -3.25 -6.23 -21.83
CA LEU A 223 -4.44 -6.53 -22.61
C LEU A 223 -4.90 -5.30 -23.39
N ALA A 224 -4.95 -4.12 -22.78
CA ALA A 224 -5.26 -2.87 -23.48
C ALA A 224 -4.28 -2.56 -24.63
N LYS A 225 -2.97 -2.75 -24.40
CA LYS A 225 -1.95 -2.61 -25.45
C LYS A 225 -2.12 -3.64 -26.58
N ALA A 226 -2.54 -4.86 -26.25
CA ALA A 226 -2.79 -5.92 -27.21
C ALA A 226 -3.99 -5.63 -28.11
N ILE A 227 -5.07 -5.04 -27.57
CA ILE A 227 -6.24 -4.60 -28.35
C ILE A 227 -5.81 -3.57 -29.41
N ALA A 228 -5.00 -2.58 -29.01
CA ALA A 228 -4.50 -1.55 -29.93
C ALA A 228 -3.57 -2.14 -31.01
N GLY A 229 -2.70 -3.07 -30.61
CA GLY A 229 -1.79 -3.76 -31.53
C GLY A 229 -2.52 -4.69 -32.50
N GLU A 230 -3.59 -5.35 -32.06
CA GLU A 230 -4.43 -6.19 -32.90
C GLU A 230 -5.25 -5.37 -33.88
N ALA A 231 -5.83 -4.24 -33.43
CA ALA A 231 -6.57 -3.28 -34.26
C ALA A 231 -5.65 -2.42 -35.16
N ALA A 232 -4.34 -2.39 -34.89
CA ALA A 232 -3.36 -1.55 -35.56
C ALA A 232 -3.70 -0.05 -35.53
N VAL A 233 -4.18 0.43 -34.39
CA VAL A 233 -4.55 1.85 -34.15
C VAL A 233 -3.61 2.52 -33.13
N PRO A 234 -3.47 3.86 -33.13
CA PRO A 234 -2.71 4.58 -32.12
C PRO A 234 -3.21 4.29 -30.69
N PHE A 235 -2.27 4.18 -29.75
CA PHE A 235 -2.53 3.92 -28.34
C PHE A 235 -2.05 5.09 -27.48
N PHE A 236 -2.97 5.75 -26.80
CA PHE A 236 -2.69 6.79 -25.82
C PHE A 236 -2.79 6.20 -24.42
N SER A 237 -1.72 6.27 -23.64
CA SER A 237 -1.71 5.77 -22.25
C SER A 237 -1.51 6.91 -21.27
N ILE A 238 -2.34 6.97 -20.24
CA ILE A 238 -2.20 7.91 -19.12
C ILE A 238 -2.58 7.20 -17.82
N SER A 239 -1.90 7.52 -16.71
CA SER A 239 -2.34 7.06 -15.39
C SER A 239 -3.37 8.01 -14.78
N GLY A 240 -4.38 7.49 -14.10
CA GLY A 240 -5.39 8.27 -13.38
C GLY A 240 -4.77 9.20 -12.33
N SER A 241 -3.66 8.79 -11.72
CA SER A 241 -2.92 9.60 -10.75
C SER A 241 -2.25 10.84 -11.37
N GLU A 242 -1.96 10.85 -12.67
CA GLU A 242 -1.38 12.02 -13.35
C GLU A 242 -2.34 13.21 -13.44
N PHE A 243 -3.63 12.96 -13.28
CA PHE A 243 -4.64 14.01 -13.35
C PHE A 243 -4.89 14.71 -12.02
N ILE A 244 -4.30 14.21 -10.91
CA ILE A 244 -4.41 14.80 -9.58
C ILE A 244 -3.23 15.75 -9.38
N GLU A 245 -3.50 17.05 -9.31
CA GLU A 245 -2.47 18.08 -9.15
C GLU A 245 -2.81 19.05 -8.01
N LEU A 246 -1.80 19.73 -7.47
CA LEU A 246 -1.98 20.75 -6.42
C LEU A 246 -2.73 22.00 -6.93
N PHE A 247 -2.78 22.18 -8.26
CA PHE A 247 -3.37 23.35 -8.89
C PHE A 247 -4.77 23.04 -9.42
N VAL A 248 -5.77 23.75 -8.89
CA VAL A 248 -7.18 23.62 -9.29
C VAL A 248 -7.32 23.84 -10.80
N GLY A 249 -8.01 22.91 -11.47
CA GLY A 249 -8.34 22.99 -12.89
C GLY A 249 -7.27 22.50 -13.86
N VAL A 250 -6.06 22.15 -13.39
CA VAL A 250 -5.01 21.57 -14.25
C VAL A 250 -5.40 20.16 -14.72
N GLY A 251 -5.93 19.33 -13.82
CA GLY A 251 -6.44 18.00 -14.18
C GLY A 251 -7.52 18.06 -15.26
N ALA A 252 -8.54 18.91 -15.07
CA ALA A 252 -9.60 19.12 -16.06
C ALA A 252 -9.08 19.63 -17.42
N ALA A 253 -8.11 20.54 -17.44
CA ALA A 253 -7.50 20.98 -18.70
C ALA A 253 -6.78 19.82 -19.43
N ARG A 254 -6.05 18.98 -18.69
CA ARG A 254 -5.36 17.81 -19.24
C ARG A 254 -6.34 16.79 -19.84
N VAL A 255 -7.49 16.60 -19.20
CA VAL A 255 -8.57 15.74 -19.74
C VAL A 255 -9.03 16.27 -21.10
N ARG A 256 -9.30 17.58 -21.23
CA ARG A 256 -9.69 18.17 -22.52
C ARG A 256 -8.63 17.99 -23.59
N ASP A 257 -7.38 18.31 -23.26
CA ASP A 257 -6.25 18.21 -24.19
C ASP A 257 -6.04 16.76 -24.69
N LEU A 258 -6.20 15.77 -23.80
CA LEU A 258 -6.14 14.35 -24.15
C LEU A 258 -7.22 13.98 -25.17
N PHE A 259 -8.46 14.39 -24.93
CA PHE A 259 -9.58 14.08 -25.81
C PHE A 259 -9.52 14.84 -27.14
N GLU A 260 -9.02 16.07 -27.16
CA GLU A 260 -8.79 16.81 -28.41
C GLU A 260 -7.74 16.11 -29.29
N GLN A 261 -6.65 15.63 -28.69
CA GLN A 261 -5.61 14.87 -29.41
C GLN A 261 -6.11 13.51 -29.90
N ALA A 262 -6.89 12.81 -29.08
CA ALA A 262 -7.53 11.55 -29.48
C ALA A 262 -8.46 11.74 -30.68
N LYS A 263 -9.26 12.82 -30.71
CA LYS A 263 -10.13 13.16 -31.85
C LYS A 263 -9.34 13.41 -33.14
N GLN A 264 -8.17 14.04 -33.04
CA GLN A 264 -7.32 14.32 -34.20
C GLN A 264 -6.67 13.06 -34.80
N GLN A 265 -6.50 12.00 -34.01
CA GLN A 265 -5.85 10.74 -34.42
C GLN A 265 -6.82 9.56 -34.48
N ALA A 266 -8.13 9.81 -34.57
CA ALA A 266 -9.11 8.74 -34.70
C ALA A 266 -8.97 7.99 -36.04
N PRO A 267 -9.17 6.65 -36.07
CA PRO A 267 -9.54 5.79 -34.94
C PRO A 267 -8.36 5.50 -34.00
N CYS A 268 -8.59 5.55 -32.68
CA CYS A 268 -7.54 5.33 -31.67
C CYS A 268 -8.11 4.79 -30.35
N ILE A 269 -7.23 4.29 -29.48
CA ILE A 269 -7.57 3.87 -28.12
C ILE A 269 -6.95 4.82 -27.09
N VAL A 270 -7.76 5.28 -26.14
CA VAL A 270 -7.32 6.02 -24.96
C VAL A 270 -7.40 5.11 -23.74
N PHE A 271 -6.25 4.77 -23.17
CA PHE A 271 -6.12 3.94 -21.98
C PHE A 271 -5.85 4.77 -20.73
N ILE A 272 -6.70 4.60 -19.71
CA ILE A 272 -6.58 5.24 -18.40
C ILE A 272 -6.32 4.16 -17.35
N ASP A 273 -5.09 4.04 -16.86
CA ASP A 273 -4.77 3.13 -15.76
C ASP A 273 -5.18 3.74 -14.41
N GLU A 274 -5.32 2.93 -13.36
CA GLU A 274 -5.65 3.40 -12.00
C GLU A 274 -6.85 4.37 -11.94
N LEU A 275 -7.95 4.05 -12.62
CA LEU A 275 -9.12 4.94 -12.69
C LEU A 275 -9.66 5.30 -11.30
N ASP A 276 -9.47 4.45 -10.29
CA ASP A 276 -9.87 4.69 -8.90
C ASP A 276 -9.17 5.89 -8.23
N ALA A 277 -8.03 6.34 -8.76
CA ALA A 277 -7.40 7.58 -8.33
C ALA A 277 -8.32 8.79 -8.60
N LEU A 278 -9.04 8.79 -9.72
CA LEU A 278 -9.97 9.88 -10.10
C LEU A 278 -11.42 9.58 -9.74
N GLY A 279 -11.82 8.32 -9.88
CA GLY A 279 -13.21 7.89 -9.83
C GLY A 279 -13.76 7.70 -8.43
N LYS A 280 -13.01 7.96 -7.35
CA LYS A 280 -13.48 7.65 -5.99
C LYS A 280 -14.75 8.44 -5.61
N SER A 281 -15.82 7.73 -5.27
CA SER A 281 -17.10 8.33 -4.84
C SER A 281 -16.97 9.06 -3.49
N ARG A 282 -17.80 10.09 -3.27
CA ARG A 282 -17.82 10.93 -2.04
C ARG A 282 -18.21 10.19 -0.75
N GLY A 283 -18.41 8.87 -0.79
CA GLY A 283 -18.97 8.07 0.30
C GLY A 283 -17.94 7.62 1.35
N GLY A 284 -17.39 8.54 2.14
CA GLY A 284 -16.59 8.21 3.32
C GLY A 284 -16.58 9.37 4.31
N ALA A 285 -17.28 9.19 5.44
CA ALA A 285 -17.39 10.18 6.50
C ALA A 285 -16.01 10.63 7.00
N GLY A 286 -15.67 11.88 6.72
CA GLY A 286 -14.41 12.51 7.08
C GLY A 286 -14.31 13.88 6.44
N GLY A 287 -15.12 14.83 6.93
CA GLY A 287 -15.07 16.22 6.51
C GLY A 287 -13.71 16.82 6.83
N PHE A 288 -12.86 16.96 5.82
CA PHE A 288 -11.75 17.91 5.81
C PHE A 288 -11.72 18.61 4.46
N VAL A 289 -11.88 19.93 4.53
CA VAL A 289 -12.04 20.88 3.42
C VAL A 289 -10.72 21.01 2.64
N GLY A 290 -10.78 20.83 1.32
CA GLY A 290 -9.75 21.36 0.39
C GLY A 290 -9.19 20.40 -0.68
N GLY A 291 -9.24 19.07 -0.47
CA GLY A 291 -8.63 18.10 -1.41
C GLY A 291 -9.60 17.42 -2.39
N ASN A 292 -10.91 17.41 -2.11
CA ASN A 292 -11.88 16.70 -2.94
C ASN A 292 -12.33 17.49 -4.18
N ASP A 293 -12.25 18.82 -4.16
CA ASP A 293 -12.85 19.67 -5.20
C ASP A 293 -12.12 19.54 -6.55
N GLU A 294 -10.80 19.38 -6.55
CA GLU A 294 -9.99 19.21 -7.76
C GLU A 294 -10.26 17.86 -8.43
N ARG A 295 -10.23 16.77 -7.65
CA ARG A 295 -10.54 15.42 -8.14
C ARG A 295 -11.93 15.37 -8.77
N GLU A 296 -12.91 15.98 -8.13
CA GLU A 296 -14.30 16.00 -8.60
C GLU A 296 -14.47 16.84 -9.86
N GLN A 297 -13.80 17.99 -9.94
CA GLN A 297 -13.81 18.81 -11.14
C GLN A 297 -13.22 18.04 -12.33
N THR A 298 -12.10 17.36 -12.12
CA THR A 298 -11.44 16.55 -13.14
C THR A 298 -12.28 15.34 -13.55
N LEU A 299 -12.91 14.66 -12.60
CA LEU A 299 -13.86 13.56 -12.87
C LEU A 299 -15.06 14.05 -13.69
N ASN A 300 -15.68 15.16 -13.31
CA ASN A 300 -16.82 15.72 -14.05
C ASN A 300 -16.42 16.16 -15.46
N GLN A 301 -15.20 16.65 -15.65
CA GLN A 301 -14.68 16.96 -16.98
C GLN A 301 -14.54 15.68 -17.82
N LEU A 302 -14.01 14.58 -17.25
CA LEU A 302 -13.92 13.29 -17.93
C LEU A 302 -15.31 12.80 -18.35
N LEU A 303 -16.29 12.85 -17.45
CA LEU A 303 -17.68 12.49 -17.74
C LEU A 303 -18.29 13.34 -18.85
N THR A 304 -18.03 14.65 -18.84
CA THR A 304 -18.52 15.60 -19.86
C THR A 304 -17.92 15.30 -21.23
N GLU A 305 -16.61 15.01 -21.30
CA GLU A 305 -15.97 14.62 -22.55
C GLU A 305 -16.52 13.28 -23.07
N MET A 306 -16.70 12.27 -22.21
CA MET A 306 -17.30 10.97 -22.57
C MET A 306 -18.72 11.12 -23.15
N ASP A 307 -19.56 11.93 -22.50
CA ASP A 307 -20.92 12.17 -22.96
C ASP A 307 -20.94 12.97 -24.28
N GLY A 308 -19.97 13.88 -24.46
CA GLY A 308 -19.83 14.75 -25.62
C GLY A 308 -19.34 14.09 -26.93
N PHE A 309 -18.96 12.80 -26.92
CA PHE A 309 -18.61 12.07 -28.14
C PHE A 309 -19.83 11.60 -28.93
N ASP A 310 -19.79 11.76 -30.25
CA ASP A 310 -20.61 10.95 -31.14
C ASP A 310 -20.04 9.53 -31.19
N ALA A 311 -20.91 8.51 -31.06
CA ALA A 311 -20.50 7.11 -31.01
C ALA A 311 -19.70 6.65 -32.25
N ASN A 312 -19.81 7.37 -33.38
CA ASN A 312 -19.12 7.07 -34.63
C ASN A 312 -17.75 7.74 -34.80
N THR A 313 -17.24 8.46 -33.80
CA THR A 313 -15.95 9.19 -33.94
C THR A 313 -14.73 8.25 -33.99
N GLY A 314 -14.89 6.95 -33.70
CA GLY A 314 -13.81 5.96 -33.76
C GLY A 314 -12.81 6.03 -32.60
N VAL A 315 -13.14 6.75 -31.53
CA VAL A 315 -12.34 6.84 -30.30
C VAL A 315 -12.94 5.93 -29.24
N ILE A 316 -12.14 5.01 -28.70
CA ILE A 316 -12.56 4.09 -27.63
C ILE A 316 -11.74 4.34 -26.38
N ILE A 317 -12.44 4.46 -25.24
CA ILE A 317 -11.82 4.70 -23.95
C ILE A 317 -11.77 3.39 -23.17
N ILE A 318 -10.58 2.92 -22.84
CA ILE A 318 -10.39 1.74 -21.99
C ILE A 318 -9.83 2.23 -20.66
N ALA A 319 -10.44 1.82 -19.54
CA ALA A 319 -9.93 2.12 -18.22
C ALA A 319 -9.62 0.85 -17.45
N ALA A 320 -8.64 0.88 -16.57
CA ALA A 320 -8.33 -0.21 -15.66
C ALA A 320 -8.48 0.23 -14.19
N THR A 321 -9.00 -0.66 -13.35
CA THR A 321 -8.97 -0.47 -11.89
C THR A 321 -8.83 -1.80 -11.17
N ASN A 322 -8.22 -1.75 -9.98
CA ASN A 322 -8.23 -2.86 -9.03
C ASN A 322 -9.39 -2.74 -8.03
N ARG A 323 -10.16 -1.64 -8.07
CA ARG A 323 -11.15 -1.29 -7.04
C ARG A 323 -12.45 -0.73 -7.64
N PRO A 324 -13.22 -1.54 -8.37
CA PRO A 324 -14.47 -1.06 -8.97
C PRO A 324 -15.54 -0.67 -7.95
N GLU A 325 -15.41 -1.11 -6.69
CA GLU A 325 -16.33 -0.79 -5.60
C GLU A 325 -16.21 0.65 -5.09
N VAL A 326 -15.05 1.29 -5.24
CA VAL A 326 -14.86 2.69 -4.82
C VAL A 326 -15.23 3.70 -5.91
N LEU A 327 -15.38 3.22 -7.15
CA LEU A 327 -15.69 4.07 -8.31
C LEU A 327 -17.08 4.69 -8.20
N ASP A 328 -17.19 5.93 -8.69
CA ASP A 328 -18.43 6.66 -8.80
C ASP A 328 -19.37 5.89 -9.74
N PRO A 329 -20.60 5.55 -9.30
CA PRO A 329 -21.59 4.87 -10.14
C PRO A 329 -21.88 5.61 -11.46
N ALA A 330 -21.64 6.92 -11.51
CA ALA A 330 -21.77 7.73 -12.72
C ALA A 330 -20.84 7.26 -13.85
N LEU A 331 -19.65 6.73 -13.55
CA LEU A 331 -18.71 6.22 -14.55
C LEU A 331 -19.25 4.97 -15.27
N ARG A 332 -20.04 4.16 -14.57
CA ARG A 332 -20.58 2.87 -15.06
C ARG A 332 -21.94 2.98 -15.76
N ARG A 333 -22.43 4.21 -15.98
CA ARG A 333 -23.74 4.42 -16.65
C ARG A 333 -23.62 4.18 -18.16
N PRO A 334 -24.70 3.72 -18.82
CA PRO A 334 -24.72 3.55 -20.27
C PRO A 334 -24.28 4.83 -21.00
N GLY A 335 -23.42 4.67 -22.02
CA GLY A 335 -22.79 5.80 -22.74
C GLY A 335 -21.47 6.29 -22.14
N ARG A 336 -20.94 5.64 -21.10
CA ARG A 336 -19.62 5.91 -20.52
C ARG A 336 -18.78 4.63 -20.54
N PHE A 337 -18.50 4.03 -19.39
CA PHE A 337 -17.96 2.67 -19.32
C PHE A 337 -19.11 1.67 -19.27
N ASP A 338 -19.69 1.41 -20.43
CA ASP A 338 -20.84 0.54 -20.62
C ASP A 338 -20.46 -0.95 -20.72
N ARG A 339 -19.21 -1.25 -21.07
CA ARG A 339 -18.64 -2.59 -21.00
C ARG A 339 -17.79 -2.76 -19.75
N LEU A 340 -18.10 -3.80 -18.97
CA LEU A 340 -17.32 -4.20 -17.80
C LEU A 340 -16.70 -5.56 -18.09
N VAL A 341 -15.38 -5.59 -18.28
CA VAL A 341 -14.65 -6.83 -18.57
C VAL A 341 -13.85 -7.22 -17.33
N VAL A 342 -14.14 -8.40 -16.80
CA VAL A 342 -13.43 -8.93 -15.63
C VAL A 342 -12.17 -9.66 -16.09
N VAL A 343 -11.03 -9.27 -15.53
CA VAL A 343 -9.70 -9.84 -15.78
C VAL A 343 -9.19 -10.44 -14.47
N ASP A 344 -9.64 -11.65 -14.19
CA ASP A 344 -9.34 -12.35 -12.95
C ASP A 344 -7.97 -13.06 -12.98
N ARG A 345 -7.59 -13.65 -11.84
CA ARG A 345 -6.40 -14.52 -11.75
C ARG A 345 -6.58 -15.73 -12.69
N PRO A 346 -5.50 -16.16 -13.36
CA PRO A 346 -5.54 -17.29 -14.28
C PRO A 346 -5.76 -18.62 -13.54
N ASP A 347 -6.50 -19.52 -14.17
CA ASP A 347 -6.60 -20.93 -13.78
C ASP A 347 -5.31 -21.70 -14.08
N LYS A 348 -5.24 -23.00 -13.73
CA LYS A 348 -4.06 -23.83 -14.00
C LYS A 348 -3.61 -23.78 -15.46
N ILE A 349 -4.54 -23.88 -16.41
CA ILE A 349 -4.24 -23.90 -17.85
C ILE A 349 -3.71 -22.52 -18.28
N GLY A 350 -4.34 -21.45 -17.80
CA GLY A 350 -3.92 -20.08 -18.01
C GLY A 350 -2.53 -19.78 -17.44
N ARG A 351 -2.22 -20.28 -16.23
CA ARG A 351 -0.88 -20.15 -15.62
C ARG A 351 0.19 -20.82 -16.46
N GLU A 352 -0.06 -22.04 -16.94
CA GLU A 352 0.85 -22.74 -17.86
C GLU A 352 1.06 -21.96 -19.16
N ALA A 353 -0.02 -21.42 -19.74
CA ALA A 353 0.06 -20.60 -20.95
C ALA A 353 0.86 -19.30 -20.74
N ILE A 354 0.67 -18.62 -19.60
CA ILE A 354 1.44 -17.42 -19.23
C ILE A 354 2.92 -17.77 -19.02
N LEU A 355 3.23 -18.86 -18.32
CA LEU A 355 4.59 -19.35 -18.15
C LEU A 355 5.26 -19.61 -19.50
N LYS A 356 4.54 -20.25 -20.45
CA LYS A 356 5.05 -20.48 -21.82
C LYS A 356 5.37 -19.18 -22.55
N VAL A 357 4.55 -18.13 -22.39
CA VAL A 357 4.82 -16.82 -23.01
C VAL A 357 6.09 -16.20 -22.45
N HIS A 358 6.25 -16.16 -21.12
CA HIS A 358 7.42 -15.55 -20.49
C HIS A 358 8.69 -16.40 -20.63
N ALA A 359 8.56 -17.72 -20.77
CA ALA A 359 9.69 -18.62 -20.98
C ALA A 359 10.30 -18.56 -22.40
N ARG A 360 9.63 -17.97 -23.40
CA ARG A 360 10.12 -17.93 -24.81
C ARG A 360 11.54 -17.39 -24.95
N ASN A 361 11.92 -16.43 -24.10
CA ASN A 361 13.23 -15.76 -24.15
C ASN A 361 14.24 -16.35 -23.14
N VAL A 362 13.87 -17.40 -22.40
CA VAL A 362 14.70 -18.03 -21.38
C VAL A 362 15.14 -19.41 -21.86
N LYS A 363 16.43 -19.73 -21.67
CA LYS A 363 16.95 -21.07 -21.98
C LYS A 363 16.57 -22.03 -20.86
N LEU A 364 15.57 -22.87 -21.10
CA LEU A 364 15.15 -23.93 -20.18
C LEU A 364 15.96 -25.21 -20.42
N ALA A 365 16.21 -25.97 -19.36
CA ALA A 365 16.73 -27.33 -19.44
C ALA A 365 15.60 -28.35 -19.71
N ASP A 366 15.96 -29.55 -20.19
CA ASP A 366 15.01 -30.58 -20.61
C ASP A 366 14.17 -31.16 -19.45
N ASP A 367 14.59 -30.96 -18.20
CA ASP A 367 13.89 -31.41 -17.01
C ASP A 367 12.71 -30.51 -16.60
N VAL A 368 12.61 -29.31 -17.18
CA VAL A 368 11.61 -28.30 -16.79
C VAL A 368 10.23 -28.60 -17.40
N ASP A 369 9.29 -28.99 -16.54
CA ASP A 369 7.87 -29.07 -16.88
C ASP A 369 7.10 -27.85 -16.35
N LEU A 370 6.72 -26.93 -17.26
CA LEU A 370 5.94 -25.74 -16.91
C LEU A 370 4.52 -26.07 -16.41
N GLY A 371 3.96 -27.22 -16.77
CA GLY A 371 2.69 -27.70 -16.24
C GLY A 371 2.79 -28.07 -14.76
N ALA A 372 3.89 -28.72 -14.37
CA ALA A 372 4.20 -28.99 -12.97
C ALA A 372 4.45 -27.71 -12.17
N VAL A 373 5.12 -26.71 -12.76
CA VAL A 373 5.31 -25.38 -12.14
C VAL A 373 3.96 -24.69 -11.92
N ALA A 374 3.06 -24.72 -12.91
CA ALA A 374 1.73 -24.09 -12.81
C ALA A 374 0.84 -24.67 -11.69
N ILE A 375 0.99 -25.97 -11.39
CA ILE A 375 0.30 -26.62 -10.26
C ILE A 375 0.81 -26.06 -8.92
N ARG A 376 2.10 -25.74 -8.85
CA ARG A 376 2.77 -25.29 -7.62
C ARG A 376 2.65 -23.78 -7.36
N THR A 377 2.01 -23.04 -8.26
CA THR A 377 1.82 -21.60 -8.17
C THR A 377 0.32 -21.22 -8.12
N PRO A 378 -0.51 -21.85 -7.28
CA PRO A 378 -1.91 -21.49 -7.19
C PRO A 378 -2.06 -20.04 -6.71
N GLY A 379 -3.03 -19.33 -7.28
CA GLY A 379 -3.30 -17.92 -6.94
C GLY A 379 -2.31 -16.89 -7.48
N PHE A 380 -1.23 -17.29 -8.16
CA PHE A 380 -0.30 -16.35 -8.78
C PHE A 380 -0.96 -15.61 -9.93
N ALA A 381 -0.81 -14.28 -9.97
CA ALA A 381 -1.22 -13.47 -11.10
C ALA A 381 -0.18 -13.53 -12.24
N GLY A 382 -0.53 -13.02 -13.43
CA GLY A 382 0.38 -13.03 -14.58
C GLY A 382 1.72 -12.34 -14.31
N ALA A 383 1.71 -11.23 -13.56
CA ALA A 383 2.92 -10.53 -13.14
C ALA A 383 3.78 -11.37 -12.18
N ASP A 384 3.17 -12.14 -11.29
CA ASP A 384 3.90 -13.03 -10.36
C ASP A 384 4.58 -14.16 -11.12
N LEU A 385 3.91 -14.74 -12.13
CA LEU A 385 4.48 -15.77 -13.00
C LEU A 385 5.61 -15.22 -13.88
N ALA A 386 5.47 -14.00 -14.40
CA ALA A 386 6.54 -13.32 -15.12
C ALA A 386 7.77 -13.12 -14.21
N ASN A 387 7.53 -12.69 -12.97
CA ASN A 387 8.59 -12.52 -11.98
C ASN A 387 9.21 -13.86 -11.57
N LEU A 388 8.42 -14.93 -11.46
CA LEU A 388 8.90 -16.28 -11.17
C LEU A 388 9.91 -16.77 -12.23
N VAL A 389 9.55 -16.65 -13.51
CA VAL A 389 10.45 -17.02 -14.63
C VAL A 389 11.74 -16.20 -14.59
N ASN A 390 11.63 -14.90 -14.32
CA ASN A 390 12.78 -14.01 -14.22
C ASN A 390 13.68 -14.36 -13.02
N GLU A 391 13.12 -14.62 -11.84
CA GLU A 391 13.90 -15.01 -10.66
C GLU A 391 14.58 -16.38 -10.85
N ALA A 392 13.91 -17.36 -11.46
CA ALA A 392 14.53 -18.63 -11.81
C ALA A 392 15.73 -18.43 -12.76
N ALA A 393 15.59 -17.57 -13.77
CA ALA A 393 16.68 -17.23 -14.68
C ALA A 393 17.85 -16.52 -13.97
N LEU A 394 17.55 -15.59 -13.05
CA LEU A 394 18.57 -14.89 -12.25
C LEU A 394 19.30 -15.85 -11.29
N LEU A 395 18.60 -16.83 -10.71
CA LEU A 395 19.22 -17.85 -9.85
C LEU A 395 20.17 -18.76 -10.64
N ALA A 396 19.73 -19.25 -11.79
CA ALA A 396 20.56 -20.04 -12.70
C ALA A 396 21.81 -19.24 -13.14
N ALA A 397 21.63 -17.97 -13.49
CA ALA A 397 22.73 -17.07 -13.87
C ALA A 397 23.73 -16.84 -12.73
N ARG A 398 23.27 -16.63 -11.49
CA ARG A 398 24.15 -16.49 -10.31
C ARG A 398 24.99 -17.75 -10.06
N GLN A 399 24.44 -18.91 -10.37
CA GLN A 399 25.13 -20.20 -10.27
C GLN A 399 26.00 -20.53 -11.51
N ASN A 400 26.10 -19.61 -12.47
CA ASN A 400 26.79 -19.81 -13.75
C ASN A 400 26.28 -21.03 -14.55
N GLN A 401 25.00 -21.36 -14.41
CA GLN A 401 24.37 -22.42 -15.19
C GLN A 401 24.12 -21.97 -16.64
N LYS A 402 24.08 -22.92 -17.57
CA LYS A 402 23.85 -22.65 -19.02
C LYS A 402 22.37 -22.56 -19.40
N ALA A 403 21.50 -23.16 -18.59
CA ALA A 403 20.05 -23.22 -18.77
C ALA A 403 19.40 -23.26 -17.38
N VAL A 404 18.15 -22.82 -17.29
CA VAL A 404 17.34 -22.82 -16.07
C VAL A 404 16.78 -24.22 -15.84
N THR A 405 16.97 -24.75 -14.64
CA THR A 405 16.54 -26.10 -14.26
C THR A 405 15.27 -26.07 -13.40
N THR A 406 14.66 -27.24 -13.16
CA THR A 406 13.51 -27.36 -12.26
C THR A 406 13.86 -26.92 -10.83
N ALA A 407 15.10 -27.14 -10.39
CA ALA A 407 15.57 -26.72 -9.08
C ALA A 407 15.55 -25.19 -8.92
N ASP A 408 15.89 -24.44 -9.98
CA ASP A 408 15.87 -22.97 -9.95
C ASP A 408 14.43 -22.43 -9.88
N PHE A 409 13.48 -23.07 -10.58
CA PHE A 409 12.06 -22.74 -10.42
C PHE A 409 11.56 -23.03 -9.01
N ASN A 410 11.96 -24.14 -8.41
CA ASN A 410 11.56 -24.50 -7.05
C ASN A 410 12.05 -23.47 -6.03
N GLU A 411 13.33 -23.08 -6.12
CA GLU A 411 13.89 -22.05 -5.25
C GLU A 411 13.26 -20.66 -5.52
N ALA A 412 12.92 -20.34 -6.77
CA ALA A 412 12.23 -19.10 -7.11
C ALA A 412 10.81 -19.05 -6.53
N ILE A 413 10.05 -20.15 -6.58
CA ILE A 413 8.73 -20.27 -5.94
C ILE A 413 8.87 -20.05 -4.43
N GLU A 414 9.81 -20.76 -3.78
CA GLU A 414 10.04 -20.61 -2.35
C GLU A 414 10.40 -19.19 -1.96
N ARG A 415 11.23 -18.53 -2.76
CA ARG A 415 11.61 -17.15 -2.53
C ARG A 415 10.46 -16.16 -2.71
N LEU A 416 9.54 -16.42 -3.63
CA LEU A 416 8.35 -15.57 -3.82
C LEU A 416 7.31 -15.78 -2.71
N VAL A 417 7.15 -17.02 -2.24
CA VAL A 417 6.15 -17.35 -1.20
C VAL A 417 6.66 -17.04 0.21
N ALA A 418 7.86 -17.49 0.56
CA ALA A 418 8.42 -17.38 1.92
C ALA A 418 9.43 -16.23 2.07
N GLY A 419 9.89 -15.64 0.97
CA GLY A 419 10.88 -14.56 0.97
C GLY A 419 12.34 -15.04 0.89
N LEU A 420 13.25 -14.07 0.95
CA LEU A 420 14.70 -14.32 0.89
C LEU A 420 15.21 -15.10 2.11
N GLU A 421 16.03 -16.12 1.87
CA GLU A 421 16.77 -16.84 2.90
C GLU A 421 17.71 -15.90 3.66
N LYS A 422 17.61 -15.86 4.99
CA LYS A 422 18.44 -15.01 5.85
C LYS A 422 19.58 -15.81 6.47
N ARG A 423 20.65 -16.01 5.68
CA ARG A 423 21.89 -16.66 6.15
C ARG A 423 22.56 -15.97 7.35
N SER A 424 22.35 -14.68 7.52
CA SER A 424 22.89 -13.93 8.67
C SER A 424 22.09 -14.10 9.96
N ARG A 425 20.86 -14.64 9.88
CA ARG A 425 19.99 -14.84 11.04
C ARG A 425 20.18 -16.26 11.55
N VAL A 426 21.19 -16.45 12.38
CA VAL A 426 21.43 -17.73 13.07
C VAL A 426 20.51 -17.79 14.28
N LEU A 427 19.64 -18.80 14.33
CA LEU A 427 18.81 -19.09 15.48
C LEU A 427 19.64 -19.78 16.56
N ASN A 428 19.36 -19.47 17.82
CA ASN A 428 19.96 -20.23 18.92
C ASN A 428 19.38 -21.65 18.96
N GLU A 429 20.08 -22.61 19.56
CA GLU A 429 19.64 -24.02 19.58
C GLU A 429 18.23 -24.20 20.17
N THR A 430 17.91 -23.46 21.23
CA THR A 430 16.56 -23.47 21.82
C THR A 430 15.52 -22.93 20.85
N GLU A 431 15.81 -21.85 20.14
CA GLU A 431 14.90 -21.24 19.15
C GLU A 431 14.71 -22.18 17.96
N LYS A 432 15.79 -22.74 17.43
CA LYS A 432 15.77 -23.72 16.33
C LYS A 432 14.96 -24.95 16.73
N LYS A 433 15.11 -25.43 17.97
CA LYS A 433 14.28 -26.49 18.54
C LYS A 433 12.81 -26.08 18.58
N THR A 434 12.47 -24.92 19.14
CA THR A 434 11.08 -24.44 19.18
C THR A 434 10.45 -24.39 17.79
N VAL A 435 11.16 -23.83 16.81
CA VAL A 435 10.70 -23.75 15.41
C VAL A 435 10.51 -25.14 14.81
N ALA A 436 11.43 -26.09 15.04
CA ALA A 436 11.29 -27.44 14.51
C ALA A 436 10.01 -28.13 14.98
N TYR A 437 9.71 -28.05 16.27
CA TYR A 437 8.47 -28.63 16.81
C TYR A 437 7.22 -27.87 16.33
N HIS A 438 7.33 -26.55 16.16
CA HIS A 438 6.28 -25.70 15.61
C HIS A 438 5.90 -26.11 14.18
N GLU A 439 6.87 -26.20 13.27
CA GLU A 439 6.63 -26.58 11.87
C GLU A 439 6.13 -28.02 11.73
N VAL A 440 6.66 -28.96 12.53
CA VAL A 440 6.16 -30.34 12.53
C VAL A 440 4.73 -30.41 13.07
N GLY A 441 4.36 -29.53 14.02
CA GLY A 441 2.99 -29.37 14.49
C GLY A 441 2.02 -29.06 13.35
N HIS A 442 2.33 -28.04 12.54
CA HIS A 442 1.55 -27.73 11.34
C HIS A 442 1.51 -28.89 10.34
N ALA A 443 2.62 -29.59 10.13
CA ALA A 443 2.70 -30.69 9.17
C ALA A 443 1.84 -31.89 9.57
N ILE A 444 1.89 -32.32 10.83
CA ILE A 444 1.12 -33.47 11.32
C ILE A 444 -0.38 -33.17 11.26
N ILE A 445 -0.80 -31.99 11.73
CA ILE A 445 -2.22 -31.63 11.73
C ILE A 445 -2.71 -31.41 10.30
N GLY A 446 -1.95 -30.70 9.46
CA GLY A 446 -2.29 -30.48 8.06
C GLY A 446 -2.39 -31.77 7.25
N ALA A 447 -1.62 -32.80 7.57
CA ALA A 447 -1.71 -34.10 6.92
C ALA A 447 -2.99 -34.89 7.26
N LEU A 448 -3.59 -34.63 8.42
CA LEU A 448 -4.81 -35.29 8.87
C LEU A 448 -6.08 -34.49 8.58
N MET A 449 -5.99 -33.15 8.57
CA MET A 449 -7.14 -32.27 8.43
C MET A 449 -7.62 -32.13 6.98
N PRO A 450 -8.95 -32.14 6.74
CA PRO A 450 -9.49 -31.83 5.42
C PRO A 450 -9.23 -30.36 5.08
N GLY A 451 -9.09 -30.06 3.79
CA GLY A 451 -8.97 -28.68 3.28
C GLY A 451 -7.62 -27.99 3.49
N ALA A 452 -6.68 -28.59 4.23
CA ALA A 452 -5.34 -28.06 4.46
C ALA A 452 -4.35 -28.32 3.30
N GLY A 453 -4.74 -29.13 2.30
CA GLY A 453 -3.87 -29.50 1.19
C GLY A 453 -2.76 -30.49 1.60
N LYS A 454 -1.94 -30.91 0.62
CA LYS A 454 -0.83 -31.85 0.88
C LYS A 454 0.39 -31.10 1.39
N VAL A 455 0.91 -31.51 2.55
CA VAL A 455 2.18 -30.99 3.07
C VAL A 455 3.32 -31.51 2.20
N GLU A 456 4.02 -30.60 1.54
CA GLU A 456 5.09 -30.96 0.59
C GLU A 456 6.49 -30.77 1.19
N LYS A 457 6.65 -29.76 2.04
CA LYS A 457 7.95 -29.36 2.60
C LYS A 457 7.80 -28.65 3.94
N ILE A 458 8.73 -28.93 4.84
CA ILE A 458 8.94 -28.19 6.09
C ILE A 458 10.41 -27.79 6.24
N SER A 459 10.66 -26.61 6.81
CA SER A 459 12.00 -26.05 6.97
C SER A 459 12.12 -25.21 8.23
N VAL A 460 13.25 -25.32 8.93
CA VAL A 460 13.64 -24.44 10.06
C VAL A 460 14.58 -23.31 9.63
N VAL A 461 14.78 -23.15 8.32
CA VAL A 461 15.66 -22.12 7.78
C VAL A 461 14.87 -20.80 7.68
N PRO A 462 15.30 -19.73 8.36
CA PRO A 462 14.57 -18.47 8.38
C PRO A 462 14.54 -17.79 7.01
N ARG A 463 13.34 -17.42 6.56
CA ARG A 463 13.11 -16.69 5.31
C ARG A 463 12.31 -15.40 5.58
N GLY A 464 12.52 -14.39 4.74
CA GLY A 464 11.72 -13.16 4.74
C GLY A 464 11.80 -12.31 6.03
N VAL A 465 10.76 -11.51 6.27
CA VAL A 465 10.64 -10.64 7.45
C VAL A 465 9.61 -11.25 8.39
N GLY A 466 10.04 -12.18 9.25
CA GLY A 466 9.19 -12.69 10.34
C GLY A 466 9.14 -14.21 10.44
N ALA A 467 9.26 -14.94 9.33
CA ALA A 467 9.25 -16.40 9.33
C ALA A 467 10.58 -16.98 9.84
N LEU A 468 10.53 -17.68 10.98
CA LEU A 468 11.67 -18.39 11.56
C LEU A 468 11.77 -19.83 11.03
N GLY A 469 10.66 -20.38 10.57
CA GLY A 469 10.50 -21.62 9.80
C GLY A 469 9.31 -21.47 8.87
N TYR A 470 9.04 -22.49 8.05
CA TYR A 470 7.84 -22.52 7.22
C TYR A 470 7.43 -23.95 6.84
N THR A 471 6.12 -24.11 6.64
CA THR A 471 5.47 -25.32 6.13
C THR A 471 4.75 -24.98 4.82
N ILE A 472 5.11 -25.67 3.73
CA ILE A 472 4.46 -25.51 2.43
C ILE A 472 3.38 -26.57 2.27
N GLN A 473 2.15 -26.10 2.11
CA GLN A 473 0.99 -26.90 1.76
C GLN A 473 0.58 -26.62 0.33
N MET A 474 0.35 -27.67 -0.46
CA MET A 474 -0.11 -27.58 -1.83
C MET A 474 -1.59 -27.99 -1.92
N PRO A 475 -2.47 -27.11 -2.45
CA PRO A 475 -3.82 -27.51 -2.80
C PRO A 475 -3.81 -28.66 -3.81
N GLU A 476 -4.72 -29.62 -3.67
CA GLU A 476 -4.86 -30.71 -4.65
C GLU A 476 -5.52 -30.22 -5.94
N GLU A 477 -6.43 -29.25 -5.83
CA GLU A 477 -7.25 -28.71 -6.90
C GLU A 477 -7.50 -27.21 -6.67
N ASP A 478 -7.64 -26.44 -7.77
CA ASP A 478 -8.11 -25.05 -7.72
C ASP A 478 -9.63 -25.07 -7.41
N ARG A 479 -9.99 -25.18 -6.12
CA ARG A 479 -11.38 -25.21 -5.65
C ARG A 479 -11.90 -23.83 -5.30
N PHE A 480 -13.11 -23.53 -5.76
CA PHE A 480 -13.82 -22.27 -5.47
C PHE A 480 -14.72 -22.34 -4.23
N LEU A 481 -15.08 -23.56 -3.80
CA LEU A 481 -15.99 -23.79 -2.68
C LEU A 481 -15.26 -24.56 -1.57
N MET A 482 -15.51 -24.15 -0.33
CA MET A 482 -15.03 -24.82 0.87
C MET A 482 -16.21 -25.25 1.73
N VAL A 483 -16.10 -26.44 2.31
CA VAL A 483 -17.10 -26.99 3.22
C VAL A 483 -16.72 -26.65 4.68
N GLU A 484 -17.68 -26.70 5.60
CA GLU A 484 -17.48 -26.32 7.01
C GLU A 484 -16.34 -27.08 7.69
N ASP A 485 -16.23 -28.38 7.45
CA ASP A 485 -15.21 -29.26 7.99
C ASP A 485 -13.80 -28.89 7.50
N GLU A 486 -13.66 -28.51 6.23
CA GLU A 486 -12.41 -27.99 5.67
C GLU A 486 -11.98 -26.67 6.33
N ILE A 487 -12.93 -25.76 6.61
CA ILE A 487 -12.62 -24.49 7.30
C ILE A 487 -12.16 -24.78 8.73
N ARG A 488 -12.87 -25.64 9.46
CA ARG A 488 -12.47 -26.10 10.80
C ARG A 488 -11.08 -26.73 10.77
N GLY A 489 -10.82 -27.59 9.79
CA GLY A 489 -9.52 -28.24 9.59
C GLY A 489 -8.38 -27.25 9.35
N ARG A 490 -8.61 -26.19 8.57
CA ARG A 490 -7.63 -25.11 8.39
C ARG A 490 -7.36 -24.34 9.68
N ILE A 491 -8.39 -24.02 10.46
CA ILE A 491 -8.23 -23.34 11.76
C ILE A 491 -7.37 -24.21 12.69
N ALA A 492 -7.65 -25.51 12.80
CA ALA A 492 -6.84 -26.42 13.60
C ALA A 492 -5.39 -26.53 13.10
N THR A 493 -5.19 -26.53 11.79
CA THR A 493 -3.85 -26.56 11.18
C THR A 493 -3.03 -25.31 11.51
N LEU A 494 -3.65 -24.13 11.47
CA LEU A 494 -3.01 -22.86 11.88
C LEU A 494 -2.63 -22.87 13.36
N LEU A 495 -3.46 -23.47 14.23
CA LEU A 495 -3.15 -23.55 15.66
C LEU A 495 -2.09 -24.60 16.00
N GLY A 496 -1.75 -25.47 15.04
CA GLY A 496 -0.89 -26.64 15.25
C GLY A 496 0.51 -26.34 15.76
N GLY A 497 1.15 -25.26 15.27
CA GLY A 497 2.48 -24.86 15.73
C GLY A 497 2.48 -24.49 17.21
N ARG A 498 1.51 -23.66 17.64
CA ARG A 498 1.32 -23.30 19.05
C ARG A 498 1.01 -24.52 19.92
N SER A 499 0.13 -25.42 19.45
CA SER A 499 -0.21 -26.64 20.18
C SER A 499 0.98 -27.57 20.37
N ALA A 500 1.88 -27.65 19.40
CA ALA A 500 3.11 -28.43 19.52
C ALA A 500 4.07 -27.84 20.57
N GLU A 501 4.21 -26.52 20.61
CA GLU A 501 5.02 -25.84 21.63
C GLU A 501 4.47 -26.10 23.05
N GLU A 502 3.15 -26.05 23.22
CA GLU A 502 2.47 -26.29 24.49
C GLU A 502 2.73 -27.71 25.01
N ILE A 503 2.62 -28.73 24.16
CA ILE A 503 2.82 -30.15 24.55
C ILE A 503 4.27 -30.47 24.91
N ILE A 504 5.23 -29.89 24.18
CA ILE A 504 6.64 -30.26 24.27
C ILE A 504 7.38 -29.40 25.29
N PHE A 505 7.11 -28.09 25.34
CA PHE A 505 7.82 -27.15 26.20
C PHE A 505 7.01 -26.70 27.41
N GLY A 506 5.70 -26.94 27.44
CA GLY A 506 4.80 -26.40 28.47
C GLY A 506 4.73 -24.87 28.48
N LYS A 507 5.18 -24.23 27.39
CA LYS A 507 5.27 -22.78 27.22
C LYS A 507 4.99 -22.44 25.77
N VAL A 508 4.42 -21.26 25.55
CA VAL A 508 4.13 -20.74 24.21
C VAL A 508 5.08 -19.60 23.86
N SER A 509 5.49 -19.53 22.60
CA SER A 509 6.33 -18.48 22.03
C SER A 509 5.49 -17.38 21.38
N THR A 510 6.14 -16.28 21.01
CA THR A 510 5.53 -15.23 20.17
C THR A 510 5.51 -15.57 18.68
N GLY A 511 6.10 -16.71 18.28
CA GLY A 511 6.19 -17.15 16.88
C GLY A 511 4.83 -17.44 16.25
N ALA A 512 3.87 -17.92 17.04
CA ALA A 512 2.52 -18.27 16.58
C ALA A 512 1.58 -17.08 16.31
N SER A 513 2.06 -15.83 16.43
CA SER A 513 1.18 -14.65 16.35
C SER A 513 0.44 -14.52 15.01
N ASP A 514 1.13 -14.82 13.90
CA ASP A 514 0.55 -14.73 12.55
C ASP A 514 -0.53 -15.81 12.34
N ASP A 515 -0.28 -17.04 12.82
CA ASP A 515 -1.23 -18.13 12.69
C ASP A 515 -2.48 -17.93 13.54
N ILE A 516 -2.32 -17.38 14.76
CA ILE A 516 -3.46 -17.02 15.63
C ILE A 516 -4.32 -15.95 14.95
N GLN A 517 -3.69 -14.93 14.35
CA GLN A 517 -4.41 -13.89 13.64
C GLN A 517 -5.21 -14.47 12.47
N LYS A 518 -4.57 -15.29 11.61
CA LYS A 518 -5.23 -15.97 10.49
C LYS A 518 -6.35 -16.91 10.95
N ALA A 519 -6.14 -17.65 12.02
CA ALA A 519 -7.13 -18.55 12.59
C ALA A 519 -8.36 -17.78 13.09
N THR A 520 -8.12 -16.64 13.75
CA THR A 520 -9.17 -15.75 14.26
C THR A 520 -9.95 -15.12 13.12
N ASP A 521 -9.27 -14.57 12.11
CA ASP A 521 -9.91 -13.96 10.93
C ASP A 521 -10.77 -14.98 10.17
N LEU A 522 -10.29 -16.23 10.06
CA LEU A 522 -11.02 -17.30 9.39
C LEU A 522 -12.25 -17.73 10.20
N ALA A 523 -12.13 -17.84 11.53
CA ALA A 523 -13.24 -18.13 12.43
C ALA A 523 -14.29 -17.00 12.43
N GLU A 524 -13.84 -15.74 12.32
CA GLU A 524 -14.75 -14.60 12.16
C GLU A 524 -15.53 -14.71 10.85
N ARG A 525 -14.85 -14.90 9.70
CA ARG A 525 -15.51 -15.05 8.39
C ARG A 525 -16.46 -16.24 8.32
N TYR A 526 -16.13 -17.33 9.00
CA TYR A 526 -17.00 -18.50 9.16
C TYR A 526 -18.38 -18.11 9.68
N ILE A 527 -18.44 -17.17 10.62
CA ILE A 527 -19.69 -16.65 11.20
C ILE A 527 -20.25 -15.49 10.39
N THR A 528 -19.44 -14.47 10.09
CA THR A 528 -19.92 -13.17 9.60
C THR A 528 -20.20 -13.15 8.11
N LEU A 529 -19.43 -13.91 7.32
CA LEU A 529 -19.47 -13.89 5.86
C LEU A 529 -20.17 -15.14 5.31
N TYR A 530 -19.81 -16.32 5.81
CA TYR A 530 -20.34 -17.59 5.32
C TYR A 530 -21.65 -18.01 6.00
N GLY A 531 -21.98 -17.43 7.16
CA GLY A 531 -23.22 -17.74 7.88
C GLY A 531 -23.29 -19.18 8.38
N MET A 532 -22.15 -19.77 8.75
CA MET A 532 -22.03 -21.18 9.16
C MET A 532 -22.22 -21.37 10.69
N SER A 533 -22.90 -20.43 11.34
CA SER A 533 -23.23 -20.50 12.77
C SER A 533 -24.60 -21.13 12.98
N ASP A 534 -24.66 -22.16 13.83
CA ASP A 534 -25.93 -22.79 14.23
C ASP A 534 -26.86 -21.82 14.98
N LYS A 535 -26.32 -20.87 15.76
CA LYS A 535 -27.13 -19.98 16.61
C LYS A 535 -27.58 -18.72 15.87
N LEU A 536 -26.68 -18.12 15.10
CA LEU A 536 -26.96 -16.91 14.34
C LEU A 536 -27.63 -17.22 12.98
N GLY A 537 -27.48 -18.46 12.51
CA GLY A 537 -28.05 -18.95 11.26
C GLY A 537 -27.32 -18.43 10.01
N PRO A 538 -27.87 -18.72 8.82
CA PRO A 538 -27.28 -18.37 7.54
C PRO A 538 -27.51 -16.89 7.19
N VAL A 539 -26.97 -15.99 8.01
CA VAL A 539 -27.09 -14.53 7.86
C VAL A 539 -25.71 -13.92 7.66
N ALA A 540 -25.53 -13.21 6.55
CA ALA A 540 -24.33 -12.40 6.33
C ALA A 540 -24.38 -11.11 7.17
N PHE A 541 -23.48 -11.00 8.14
CA PHE A 541 -23.25 -9.83 8.98
C PHE A 541 -22.23 -8.86 8.36
N GLU A 542 -21.48 -9.30 7.36
CA GLU A 542 -20.64 -8.45 6.52
C GLU A 542 -21.25 -8.25 5.14
N LYS A 543 -21.07 -7.05 4.57
CA LYS A 543 -21.37 -6.83 3.16
C LYS A 543 -20.15 -7.24 2.35
N THR A 544 -20.23 -8.35 1.62
CA THR A 544 -19.22 -8.70 0.61
C THR A 544 -19.20 -7.62 -0.45
N GLN A 545 -18.22 -6.72 -0.40
CA GLN A 545 -17.83 -6.00 -1.60
C GLN A 545 -16.83 -6.91 -2.33
N GLN A 546 -16.97 -7.05 -3.65
CA GLN A 546 -15.96 -7.73 -4.48
C GLN A 546 -14.68 -6.89 -4.46
N GLN A 547 -13.91 -7.00 -3.38
CA GLN A 547 -12.61 -6.37 -3.24
C GLN A 547 -11.57 -7.28 -3.88
N PHE A 548 -10.91 -6.79 -4.93
CA PHE A 548 -9.85 -7.53 -5.62
C PHE A 548 -8.48 -7.43 -4.93
N ILE A 549 -8.41 -6.75 -3.78
CA ILE A 549 -7.19 -6.54 -2.99
C ILE A 549 -7.34 -7.24 -1.64
N GLU A 550 -6.45 -8.19 -1.34
CA GLU A 550 -6.37 -8.86 -0.05
C GLU A 550 -5.83 -7.90 1.04
N GLY A 551 -6.44 -7.92 2.24
CA GLY A 551 -5.92 -7.20 3.43
C GLY A 551 -6.72 -6.00 3.94
N TYR A 552 -7.81 -5.60 3.28
CA TYR A 552 -8.75 -4.60 3.81
C TYR A 552 -10.03 -5.27 4.32
N GLY A 553 -10.48 -4.90 5.52
CA GLY A 553 -11.72 -5.42 6.11
C GLY A 553 -12.95 -4.91 5.35
N ASN A 554 -13.93 -5.80 5.12
CA ASN A 554 -15.23 -5.38 4.59
C ASN A 554 -15.91 -4.43 5.61
N PRO A 555 -16.63 -3.40 5.15
CA PRO A 555 -17.46 -2.61 6.04
C PRO A 555 -18.53 -3.51 6.68
N ARG A 556 -18.41 -3.75 8.00
CA ARG A 556 -19.38 -4.52 8.77
C ARG A 556 -20.76 -3.89 8.62
N ARG A 557 -21.81 -4.73 8.49
CA ARG A 557 -23.19 -4.26 8.63
C ARG A 557 -23.35 -3.66 10.02
N SER A 558 -24.21 -2.67 10.18
CA SER A 558 -24.60 -2.20 11.51
C SER A 558 -25.31 -3.35 12.24
N ILE A 559 -24.62 -3.93 13.23
CA ILE A 559 -25.11 -5.03 14.07
C ILE A 559 -25.37 -4.51 15.49
N SER A 560 -26.28 -5.16 16.21
CA SER A 560 -26.53 -4.83 17.62
C SER A 560 -25.35 -5.26 18.49
N PRO A 561 -25.07 -4.58 19.63
CA PRO A 561 -24.01 -4.99 20.56
C PRO A 561 -24.15 -6.44 21.04
N LYS A 562 -25.40 -6.91 21.23
CA LYS A 562 -25.67 -8.30 21.64
C LYS A 562 -25.26 -9.32 20.59
N VAL A 563 -25.45 -8.99 19.31
CA VAL A 563 -25.02 -9.86 18.20
C VAL A 563 -23.50 -9.85 18.08
N ALA A 564 -22.87 -8.68 18.25
CA ALA A 564 -21.41 -8.59 18.26
C ALA A 564 -20.80 -9.45 19.39
N GLU A 565 -21.36 -9.38 20.60
CA GLU A 565 -20.93 -10.21 21.74
C GLU A 565 -21.09 -11.72 21.45
N GLU A 566 -22.20 -12.13 20.82
CA GLU A 566 -22.38 -13.54 20.44
C GLU A 566 -21.36 -13.98 19.38
N ILE A 567 -21.07 -13.14 18.39
CA ILE A 567 -20.04 -13.41 17.38
C ILE A 567 -18.69 -13.62 18.07
N ASP A 568 -18.27 -12.70 18.94
CA ASP A 568 -16.98 -12.80 19.66
C ASP A 568 -16.90 -14.09 20.51
N ARG A 569 -18.01 -14.46 21.16
CA ARG A 569 -18.10 -15.71 21.94
C ARG A 569 -17.96 -16.94 21.05
N GLU A 570 -18.62 -16.98 19.90
CA GLU A 570 -18.54 -18.10 18.97
C GLU A 570 -17.16 -18.20 18.30
N VAL A 571 -16.55 -17.08 17.91
CA VAL A 571 -15.16 -17.05 17.39
C VAL A 571 -14.22 -17.71 18.41
N LYS A 572 -14.30 -17.28 19.67
CA LYS A 572 -13.50 -17.88 20.76
C LYS A 572 -13.76 -19.37 20.88
N GLN A 573 -15.02 -19.81 20.85
CA GLN A 573 -15.38 -21.23 20.96
C GLN A 573 -14.82 -22.07 19.80
N ILE A 574 -14.88 -21.57 18.57
CA ILE A 574 -14.33 -22.25 17.39
C ILE A 574 -12.81 -22.42 17.52
N VAL A 575 -12.11 -21.35 17.89
CA VAL A 575 -10.65 -21.36 18.06
C VAL A 575 -10.23 -22.27 19.21
N ASP A 576 -10.92 -22.21 20.36
CA ASP A 576 -10.63 -23.07 21.52
C ASP A 576 -10.83 -24.56 21.18
N ASN A 577 -11.94 -24.90 20.49
CA ASN A 577 -12.22 -26.28 20.08
C ASN A 577 -11.16 -26.78 19.09
N ALA A 578 -10.79 -25.95 18.11
CA ALA A 578 -9.75 -26.29 17.14
C ALA A 578 -8.38 -26.49 17.82
N HIS A 579 -8.00 -25.63 18.77
CA HIS A 579 -6.77 -25.79 19.57
C HIS A 579 -6.81 -27.08 20.40
N HIS A 580 -7.96 -27.44 20.98
CA HIS A 580 -8.11 -28.70 21.71
C HIS A 580 -7.91 -29.93 20.81
N ILE A 581 -8.50 -29.94 19.61
CA ILE A 581 -8.30 -31.04 18.65
C ILE A 581 -6.85 -31.11 18.18
N ALA A 582 -6.21 -29.96 17.91
CA ALA A 582 -4.80 -29.90 17.58
C ALA A 582 -3.93 -30.53 18.70
N LEU A 583 -4.21 -30.22 19.97
CA LEU A 583 -3.54 -30.85 21.10
C LEU A 583 -3.78 -32.37 21.16
N SER A 584 -5.02 -32.82 20.98
CA SER A 584 -5.39 -34.25 21.01
C SER A 584 -4.66 -35.05 19.91
N ILE A 585 -4.59 -34.48 18.71
CA ILE A 585 -3.85 -35.05 17.57
C ILE A 585 -2.37 -35.17 17.92
N LEU A 586 -1.74 -34.08 18.36
CA LEU A 586 -0.31 -34.07 18.64
C LEU A 586 0.06 -34.93 19.84
N GLN A 587 -0.80 -35.04 20.85
CA GLN A 587 -0.60 -35.91 22.00
C GLN A 587 -0.71 -37.39 21.64
N THR A 588 -1.67 -37.74 20.78
CA THR A 588 -1.80 -39.11 20.23
C THR A 588 -0.59 -39.48 19.36
N ASN A 589 0.01 -38.49 18.71
CA ASN A 589 1.15 -38.63 17.80
C ASN A 589 2.47 -38.12 18.37
N ARG A 590 2.62 -38.11 19.70
CA ARG A 590 3.78 -37.49 20.37
C ARG A 590 5.11 -38.09 19.89
N ASP A 591 5.19 -39.40 19.78
CA ASP A 591 6.41 -40.09 19.32
C ASP A 591 6.78 -39.67 17.87
N LEU A 592 5.77 -39.52 17.00
CA LEU A 592 5.97 -39.10 15.61
C LEU A 592 6.40 -37.62 15.53
N LEU A 593 5.83 -36.76 16.39
CA LEU A 593 6.22 -35.36 16.53
C LEU A 593 7.69 -35.24 16.94
N GLU A 594 8.12 -35.97 17.98
CA GLU A 594 9.51 -35.97 18.45
C GLU A 594 10.47 -36.55 17.39
N GLU A 595 10.13 -37.68 16.77
CA GLU A 595 10.94 -38.31 15.72
C GLU A 595 11.14 -37.38 14.51
N THR A 596 10.06 -36.73 14.06
CA THR A 596 10.08 -35.87 12.88
C THR A 596 10.76 -34.53 13.16
N ALA A 597 10.55 -33.96 14.35
CA ALA A 597 11.25 -32.74 14.77
C ALA A 597 12.75 -32.96 14.90
N GLN A 598 13.18 -34.11 15.43
CA GLN A 598 14.61 -34.45 15.51
C GLN A 598 15.23 -34.59 14.12
N ALA A 599 14.55 -35.27 13.20
CA ALA A 599 15.01 -35.38 11.82
C ALA A 599 15.08 -34.01 11.10
N LEU A 600 14.14 -33.11 11.41
CA LEU A 600 14.13 -31.75 10.89
C LEU A 600 15.28 -30.90 11.47
N LEU A 601 15.64 -31.09 12.74
CA LEU A 601 16.78 -30.40 13.35
C LEU A 601 18.12 -30.84 12.71
N GLU A 602 18.23 -32.12 12.36
CA GLU A 602 19.44 -32.68 11.73
C GLU A 602 19.59 -32.25 10.26
N LYS A 603 18.49 -32.27 9.49
CA LYS A 603 18.51 -31.99 8.05
C LYS A 603 18.20 -30.55 7.68
N GLU A 604 17.64 -29.78 8.61
CA GLU A 604 17.09 -28.42 8.47
C GLU A 604 15.88 -28.29 7.52
N ILE A 605 15.74 -29.23 6.58
CA ILE A 605 14.68 -29.30 5.58
C ILE A 605 14.22 -30.76 5.44
N LEU A 606 12.90 -30.97 5.43
CA LEU A 606 12.27 -32.25 5.07
C LEU A 606 11.25 -32.01 3.95
N GLU A 607 11.35 -32.77 2.87
CA GLU A 607 10.49 -32.63 1.69
C GLU A 607 10.25 -33.96 0.96
N GLY A 608 9.26 -33.98 0.07
CA GLY A 608 9.00 -35.11 -0.82
C GLY A 608 8.60 -36.39 -0.08
N SER A 609 9.05 -37.55 -0.57
CA SER A 609 8.68 -38.86 0.00
C SER A 609 9.12 -39.00 1.46
N GLN A 610 10.28 -38.45 1.85
CA GLN A 610 10.79 -38.56 3.22
C GLN A 610 9.84 -37.93 4.25
N LEU A 611 9.18 -36.83 3.88
CA LEU A 611 8.18 -36.20 4.73
C LEU A 611 6.85 -36.96 4.67
N ARG A 612 6.38 -37.30 3.45
CA ARG A 612 5.10 -38.00 3.26
C ARG A 612 5.06 -39.35 3.97
N ASP A 613 6.11 -40.16 3.87
CA ASP A 613 6.19 -41.48 4.51
C ASP A 613 6.12 -41.37 6.05
N ARG A 614 6.59 -40.26 6.62
CA ARG A 614 6.46 -39.97 8.06
C ARG A 614 5.03 -39.58 8.40
N LEU A 615 4.46 -38.63 7.66
CA LEU A 615 3.12 -38.09 7.92
C LEU A 615 2.01 -39.13 7.74
N ILE A 616 2.17 -40.12 6.85
CA ILE A 616 1.22 -41.24 6.67
C ILE A 616 1.08 -42.09 7.95
N ARG A 617 2.07 -42.09 8.85
CA ARG A 617 2.01 -42.81 10.13
C ARG A 617 1.16 -42.09 11.19
N ALA A 618 0.70 -40.87 10.92
CA ALA A 618 -0.10 -40.09 11.86
C ALA A 618 -1.46 -40.77 12.11
N ARG A 619 -1.85 -40.83 13.38
CA ARG A 619 -3.08 -41.45 13.87
C ARG A 619 -4.14 -40.40 14.16
N VAL A 620 -5.37 -40.72 13.82
CA VAL A 620 -6.53 -39.87 14.04
C VAL A 620 -7.11 -40.13 15.43
N PRO A 621 -7.33 -39.12 16.28
CA PRO A 621 -8.03 -39.31 17.56
C PRO A 621 -9.54 -39.46 17.32
N GLU A 622 -10.23 -40.24 18.17
CA GLU A 622 -11.65 -40.59 18.01
C GLU A 622 -12.57 -39.35 17.94
N GLU A 623 -12.25 -38.31 18.69
CA GLU A 623 -13.05 -37.07 18.80
C GLU A 623 -13.00 -36.20 17.53
N MET A 624 -12.00 -36.40 16.66
CA MET A 624 -11.80 -35.58 15.47
C MET A 624 -12.97 -35.71 14.48
N ALA A 625 -13.46 -36.94 14.26
CA ALA A 625 -14.52 -37.18 13.28
C ALA A 625 -15.85 -36.53 13.71
N GLU A 626 -16.16 -36.59 15.01
CA GLU A 626 -17.36 -35.96 15.55
C GLU A 626 -17.26 -34.42 15.55
N TRP A 627 -16.09 -33.89 15.89
CA TRP A 627 -15.84 -32.45 15.86
C TRP A 627 -15.87 -31.87 14.44
N LEU A 628 -15.24 -32.54 13.46
CA LEU A 628 -15.31 -32.08 12.07
C LEU A 628 -16.75 -32.00 11.56
N ARG A 629 -17.59 -32.97 11.96
CA ARG A 629 -19.02 -32.99 11.60
C ARG A 629 -19.84 -31.92 12.33
N SER A 630 -19.65 -31.77 13.64
CA SER A 630 -20.57 -30.99 14.49
C SER A 630 -20.04 -29.63 14.96
N GLY A 631 -18.73 -29.39 14.83
CA GLY A 631 -18.02 -28.25 15.42
C GLY A 631 -17.92 -28.29 16.95
N LYS A 632 -18.49 -29.31 17.61
CA LYS A 632 -18.61 -29.42 19.06
C LYS A 632 -17.72 -30.54 19.60
N LEU A 633 -17.23 -30.34 20.81
CA LEU A 633 -16.52 -31.35 21.59
C LEU A 633 -17.50 -32.02 22.55
N SER A 634 -17.18 -33.25 22.98
CA SER A 634 -17.98 -33.93 24.01
C SER A 634 -17.90 -33.17 25.34
N GLU A 635 -19.05 -32.83 25.92
CA GLU A 635 -19.15 -32.01 27.16
C GLU A 635 -18.54 -32.72 28.39
N ASP A 636 -18.31 -34.02 28.32
CA ASP A 636 -17.86 -34.85 29.44
C ASP A 636 -16.33 -34.85 29.66
N LYS A 637 -15.54 -34.22 28.78
CA LYS A 637 -14.08 -34.18 28.87
C LYS A 637 -13.56 -32.76 29.08
N PRO A 638 -12.71 -32.51 30.10
CA PRO A 638 -12.07 -31.21 30.26
C PRO A 638 -11.19 -30.93 29.04
N LEU A 639 -11.16 -29.68 28.59
CA LEU A 639 -10.26 -29.27 27.50
C LEU A 639 -8.82 -29.61 27.88
N LEU A 640 -8.06 -30.29 27.02
CA LEU A 640 -6.65 -30.62 27.26
C LEU A 640 -5.81 -29.41 27.71
N GLN A 641 -6.15 -28.21 27.23
CA GLN A 641 -5.56 -26.93 27.63
C GLN A 641 -5.70 -26.62 29.13
N SER A 642 -6.77 -27.08 29.78
CA SER A 642 -6.97 -26.92 31.22
C SER A 642 -6.30 -28.02 32.04
N VAL A 643 -5.87 -29.11 31.40
CA VAL A 643 -5.21 -30.26 32.03
C VAL A 643 -3.69 -30.17 31.89
N LEU A 644 -3.18 -29.54 30.84
CA LEU A 644 -1.75 -29.35 30.55
C LEU A 644 -1.12 -28.14 31.28
N ASN A 645 -1.94 -27.26 31.88
CA ASN A 645 -1.50 -26.10 32.65
C ASN A 645 -1.13 -26.43 34.10
#